data_AF-A0A8D0BSJ1-F1
#
_entry.id   AF-A0A8D0BSJ1-F1
#
_cell.length_a   1.000
_cell.length_b   1.000
_cell.length_c   1.000
_cell.angle_alpha   90.00
_cell.angle_beta   90.00
_cell.angle_gamma   90.00
#
_symmetry.space_group_name_H-M   'P 1'
#
loop_
_entity.id
_entity.type
_entity.pdbx_description
1 polymer ?
#
loop_
_entity_poly.entity_id
_entity_poly.type
_entity_poly.pdbx_seq_one_letter_code
_entity_poly.pdbx_strand_id
1 'polypeptide(L)'
;MEVLLQKHWELITAAYELGVAHPPGYPLFTLLAKLAIELLPFGSVAYRVNLLCSVFGALAAAFLFYTVVRLSGTHAAGIFAVGMFSFSRLTWQWSITAEVFSLNNLFVGLLMVLAVCFEEAMTTKERSKICKIGAFCCGLSLCNQHTIVIYLLWVVLWVLFRLARARELTPSYTLKLSFCFLAGCLPYLYLPASSYLNKARWTWGDQTTLKGFITHLLREEYGTFNLAKLENGSSMSDVLMFQVTHMKAELSLVVQGFAIVACLSAAVRPKGEKLHLVWLFTLMLFTYSLFFAWRANLDISKPLFKGVVERFWMQSNAVVAVLAGLGLSSLFSLGETLMENSRVLRGLEWLIAVLLVMGQIYSNYSVCDQSRNRVVGQFARNLLTSMPSDAIILLRGDLPGNSLRYLHYCEGMRPDITLVDQEMMTYHWYLPKLAKHLPGAIFPGRRWNPVETILPDGTTTFNLLHFLKVNKHKETFVCIGLHEGDPTWKKHYSLWPWGSCDKLVPSETPFDPRDWIQRTRNLYNWSEAYGRFDSSTWESVANEEMWQARMKTPFFLFDLAETAPMSGEIKAQLYTFAFKMYKEIVNVQGSYPVNWHKNYAIACERMLRLHPEREDPEVLLLEAIKHFLLYMEAAEDDPQQGRILEAVKHLKKELLELRRLKTDDKK
;
A
#
# COMPACT_ATOMS: atom_id res chain seq x y z
N MET A 1 15.86 12.11 -2.63
CA MET A 1 15.08 11.62 -1.46
C MET A 1 14.32 10.38 -1.92
N GLU A 2 14.83 9.19 -1.62
CA GLU A 2 14.18 7.92 -1.98
C GLU A 2 13.08 7.62 -0.97
N VAL A 3 11.92 8.24 -1.10
CA VAL A 3 10.72 7.85 -0.34
C VAL A 3 10.18 6.59 -1.00
N LEU A 4 10.29 5.47 -0.30
CA LEU A 4 10.18 4.13 -0.86
C LEU A 4 9.07 3.35 -0.15
N LEU A 5 7.83 3.57 -0.58
CA LEU A 5 6.67 2.80 -0.16
C LEU A 5 6.28 1.78 -1.26
N GLN A 6 5.67 0.67 -0.91
CA GLN A 6 5.59 -0.54 -1.75
C GLN A 6 4.68 -0.52 -3.00
N LYS A 7 3.47 0.06 -2.95
CA LYS A 7 2.54 0.07 -4.13
C LYS A 7 3.05 0.91 -5.30
N HIS A 8 3.86 1.92 -4.98
CA HIS A 8 4.51 2.85 -5.91
C HIS A 8 5.43 2.15 -6.91
N TRP A 9 6.03 1.03 -6.51
CA TRP A 9 7.09 0.39 -7.27
C TRP A 9 6.56 -0.41 -8.46
N GLU A 10 5.31 -0.86 -8.39
CA GLU A 10 4.60 -1.42 -9.54
C GLU A 10 4.34 -0.35 -10.59
N LEU A 11 3.77 0.80 -10.19
CA LEU A 11 3.51 1.94 -11.08
C LEU A 11 4.81 2.48 -11.70
N ILE A 12 5.87 2.62 -10.90
CA ILE A 12 7.18 3.06 -11.39
C ILE A 12 7.75 2.06 -12.39
N THR A 13 7.70 0.75 -12.09
CA THR A 13 8.21 -0.29 -13.00
C THR A 13 7.42 -0.31 -14.30
N ALA A 14 6.08 -0.27 -14.23
CA ALA A 14 5.22 -0.22 -15.40
C ALA A 14 5.50 1.03 -16.25
N ALA A 15 5.69 2.19 -15.64
CA ALA A 15 6.07 3.41 -16.35
C ALA A 15 7.46 3.31 -16.99
N TYR A 16 8.46 2.83 -16.26
CA TYR A 16 9.85 2.71 -16.74
C TYR A 16 9.94 1.84 -18.01
N GLU A 17 9.27 0.69 -18.00
CA GLU A 17 9.25 -0.30 -19.09
C GLU A 17 8.18 -0.02 -20.16
N LEU A 18 7.32 0.99 -19.97
CA LEU A 18 6.10 1.20 -20.76
C LEU A 18 5.18 -0.05 -20.81
N GLY A 19 5.02 -0.70 -19.66
CA GLY A 19 4.04 -1.77 -19.42
C GLY A 19 2.68 -1.26 -18.93
N VAL A 20 1.72 -2.17 -18.77
CA VAL A 20 0.39 -1.85 -18.22
C VAL A 20 0.39 -2.11 -16.71
N ALA A 21 -0.03 -1.11 -15.93
CA ALA A 21 -0.19 -1.24 -14.48
C ALA A 21 -1.46 -2.03 -14.11
N HIS A 22 -1.63 -2.34 -12.83
CA HIS A 22 -2.84 -2.98 -12.33
C HIS A 22 -4.14 -2.23 -12.70
N PRO A 23 -5.28 -2.93 -12.88
CA PRO A 23 -6.54 -2.34 -13.31
C PRO A 23 -6.98 -1.08 -12.52
N PRO A 24 -7.33 0.04 -13.20
CA PRO A 24 -7.68 0.14 -14.63
C PRO A 24 -6.50 0.52 -15.56
N GLY A 25 -5.25 0.38 -15.09
CA GLY A 25 -4.04 0.55 -15.90
C GLY A 25 -3.43 1.94 -15.89
N TYR A 26 -4.13 2.94 -15.34
CA TYR A 26 -3.63 4.31 -15.11
C TYR A 26 -2.82 4.90 -16.29
N PRO A 27 -3.33 4.83 -17.54
CA PRO A 27 -2.52 5.12 -18.73
C PRO A 27 -1.97 6.55 -18.75
N LEU A 28 -2.73 7.54 -18.26
CA LEU A 28 -2.24 8.91 -18.21
C LEU A 28 -1.06 9.05 -17.24
N PHE A 29 -1.19 8.52 -16.04
CA PHE A 29 -0.12 8.56 -15.03
C PHE A 29 1.13 7.86 -15.56
N THR A 30 0.97 6.67 -16.15
CA THR A 30 2.07 5.86 -16.69
C THR A 30 2.86 6.61 -17.76
N LEU A 31 2.17 7.25 -18.70
CA LEU A 31 2.81 8.04 -19.78
C LEU A 31 3.51 9.29 -19.24
N LEU A 32 2.90 10.01 -18.29
CA LEU A 32 3.51 11.18 -17.65
C LEU A 32 4.72 10.80 -16.79
N ALA A 33 4.65 9.66 -16.09
CA ALA A 33 5.76 9.11 -15.31
C ALA A 33 6.91 8.70 -16.21
N LYS A 34 6.66 8.01 -17.34
CA LYS A 34 7.71 7.73 -18.33
C LYS A 34 8.35 9.01 -18.84
N LEU A 35 7.55 10.02 -19.18
CA LEU A 35 8.08 11.31 -19.62
C LEU A 35 8.98 11.96 -18.56
N ALA A 36 8.57 11.95 -17.29
CA ALA A 36 9.39 12.48 -16.20
C ALA A 36 10.69 11.68 -15.99
N ILE A 37 10.65 10.36 -16.14
CA ILE A 37 11.85 9.50 -16.05
C ILE A 37 12.88 9.87 -17.12
N GLU A 38 12.43 10.12 -18.36
CA GLU A 38 13.31 10.47 -19.49
C GLU A 38 13.81 11.92 -19.43
N LEU A 39 12.96 12.87 -19.01
CA LEU A 39 13.30 14.30 -19.01
C LEU A 39 14.15 14.75 -17.82
N LEU A 40 14.06 14.07 -16.67
CA LEU A 40 14.82 14.43 -15.47
C LEU A 40 16.12 13.61 -15.41
N PRO A 41 17.31 14.19 -15.62
CA PRO A 41 18.55 13.42 -15.75
C PRO A 41 19.22 13.05 -14.42
N PHE A 42 18.59 13.32 -13.27
CA PHE A 42 19.20 13.17 -11.94
C PHE A 42 18.33 12.37 -10.98
N GLY A 43 18.97 11.81 -9.95
CA GLY A 43 18.34 10.90 -8.98
C GLY A 43 17.95 9.55 -9.58
N SER A 44 17.52 8.63 -8.70
CA SER A 44 16.98 7.33 -9.08
C SER A 44 15.63 7.44 -9.78
N VAL A 45 15.19 6.36 -10.43
CA VAL A 45 13.91 6.34 -11.15
C VAL A 45 12.75 6.67 -10.22
N ALA A 46 12.72 6.10 -9.01
CA ALA A 46 11.71 6.42 -8.00
C ALA A 46 11.70 7.89 -7.61
N TYR A 47 12.88 8.53 -7.47
CA TYR A 47 12.97 9.95 -7.12
C TYR A 47 12.30 10.84 -8.18
N ARG A 48 12.51 10.56 -9.47
CA ARG A 48 11.94 11.34 -10.58
C ARG A 48 10.41 11.26 -10.60
N VAL A 49 9.84 10.08 -10.38
CA VAL A 49 8.38 9.90 -10.34
C VAL A 49 7.78 10.48 -9.06
N ASN A 50 8.44 10.35 -7.91
CA ASN A 50 8.01 11.02 -6.67
C ASN A 50 7.97 12.55 -6.83
N LEU A 51 8.98 13.12 -7.50
CA LEU A 51 9.01 14.56 -7.79
C LEU A 51 7.84 14.99 -8.69
N LEU A 52 7.50 14.19 -9.71
CA LEU A 52 6.32 14.43 -10.54
C LEU A 52 5.03 14.48 -9.71
N CYS A 53 4.84 13.54 -8.78
CA CYS A 53 3.71 13.55 -7.85
C CYS A 53 3.70 14.80 -6.96
N SER A 54 4.87 15.28 -6.53
CA SER A 54 4.98 16.50 -5.72
C SER A 54 4.58 17.74 -6.51
N VAL A 55 4.93 17.79 -7.80
CA VAL A 55 4.47 18.83 -8.73
C VAL A 55 2.96 18.78 -8.91
N PHE A 56 2.37 17.59 -9.09
CA PHE A 56 0.90 17.46 -9.17
C PHE A 56 0.21 17.91 -7.88
N GLY A 57 0.73 17.54 -6.71
CA GLY A 57 0.21 18.00 -5.42
C GLY A 57 0.27 19.53 -5.27
N ALA A 58 1.39 20.15 -5.64
CA ALA A 58 1.54 21.61 -5.61
C ALA A 58 0.60 22.33 -6.59
N LEU A 59 0.43 21.80 -7.80
CA LEU A 59 -0.53 22.34 -8.78
C LEU A 59 -1.98 22.17 -8.32
N ALA A 60 -2.32 21.04 -7.67
CA ALA A 60 -3.62 20.84 -7.07
C ALA A 60 -3.90 21.92 -6.02
N ALA A 61 -2.96 22.17 -5.11
CA ALA A 61 -3.04 23.25 -4.14
C ALA A 61 -3.22 24.62 -4.81
N ALA A 62 -2.47 24.92 -5.87
CA ALA A 62 -2.63 26.18 -6.62
C ALA A 62 -4.04 26.36 -7.21
N PHE A 63 -4.66 25.29 -7.72
CA PHE A 63 -6.04 25.33 -8.22
C PHE A 63 -7.09 25.48 -7.12
N LEU A 64 -6.89 24.84 -5.96
CA LEU A 64 -7.77 25.06 -4.81
C LEU A 64 -7.64 26.51 -4.29
N PHE A 65 -6.41 27.05 -4.24
CA PHE A 65 -6.15 28.44 -3.87
C PHE A 65 -6.90 29.39 -4.80
N TYR A 66 -6.73 29.21 -6.12
CA TYR A 66 -7.41 30.01 -7.12
C TYR A 66 -8.93 29.95 -6.94
N THR A 67 -9.49 28.74 -6.80
CA THR A 67 -10.93 28.53 -6.55
C THR A 67 -11.42 29.36 -5.37
N VAL A 68 -10.74 29.26 -4.22
CA VAL A 68 -11.15 29.98 -3.01
C VAL A 68 -11.03 31.48 -3.21
N VAL A 69 -9.89 32.00 -3.69
CA VAL A 69 -9.68 33.44 -3.87
C VAL A 69 -10.70 34.05 -4.84
N ARG A 70 -11.06 33.35 -5.92
CA ARG A 70 -12.05 33.83 -6.89
C ARG A 70 -13.47 33.87 -6.34
N LEU A 71 -13.79 33.00 -5.39
CA LEU A 71 -15.11 32.90 -4.77
C LEU A 71 -15.25 33.77 -3.52
N SER A 72 -14.21 33.88 -2.71
CA SER A 72 -14.20 34.64 -1.45
C SER A 72 -13.76 36.09 -1.64
N GLY A 73 -12.90 36.38 -2.62
CA GLY A 73 -12.22 37.66 -2.76
C GLY A 73 -11.07 37.88 -1.77
N THR A 74 -10.76 36.91 -0.89
CA THR A 74 -9.73 37.03 0.15
C THR A 74 -8.58 36.04 -0.05
N HIS A 75 -7.35 36.55 -0.04
CA HIS A 75 -6.14 35.73 -0.12
C HIS A 75 -5.90 34.93 1.16
N ALA A 76 -6.28 35.47 2.32
CA ALA A 76 -6.16 34.80 3.61
C ALA A 76 -6.97 33.49 3.65
N ALA A 77 -8.23 33.51 3.21
CA ALA A 77 -9.05 32.30 3.06
C ALA A 77 -8.44 31.28 2.10
N GLY A 78 -7.84 31.75 0.99
CA GLY A 78 -7.12 30.90 0.05
C GLY A 78 -5.93 30.20 0.73
N ILE A 79 -5.06 30.96 1.41
CA ILE A 79 -3.90 30.42 2.13
C ILE A 79 -4.33 29.44 3.21
N PHE A 80 -5.39 29.77 3.97
CA PHE A 80 -5.96 28.87 4.95
C PHE A 80 -6.41 27.54 4.32
N ALA A 81 -7.26 27.58 3.31
CA ALA A 81 -7.76 26.38 2.65
C ALA A 81 -6.63 25.48 2.14
N VAL A 82 -5.67 26.05 1.41
CA VAL A 82 -4.61 25.25 0.79
C VAL A 82 -3.55 24.82 1.78
N GLY A 83 -3.27 25.61 2.81
CA GLY A 83 -2.35 25.21 3.87
C GLY A 83 -2.91 24.05 4.68
N MET A 84 -4.19 24.11 5.07
CA MET A 84 -4.84 22.99 5.76
C MET A 84 -4.89 21.73 4.89
N PHE A 85 -5.15 21.87 3.59
CA PHE A 85 -5.15 20.75 2.65
C PHE A 85 -3.75 20.18 2.40
N SER A 86 -2.77 21.02 2.06
CA SER A 86 -1.45 20.58 1.60
C SER A 86 -0.61 19.97 2.72
N PHE A 87 -0.77 20.50 3.93
CA PHE A 87 -0.02 20.05 5.11
C PHE A 87 -0.80 19.07 5.99
N SER A 88 -1.96 18.56 5.53
CA SER A 88 -2.54 17.36 6.15
C SER A 88 -1.70 16.13 5.83
N ARG A 89 -1.68 15.18 6.77
CA ARG A 89 -0.81 14.00 6.70
C ARG A 89 -1.04 13.21 5.42
N LEU A 90 -2.30 12.91 5.08
CA LEU A 90 -2.63 12.20 3.85
C LEU A 90 -2.18 12.94 2.60
N THR A 91 -2.54 14.23 2.47
CA THR A 91 -2.21 14.98 1.25
C THR A 91 -0.71 15.08 1.05
N TRP A 92 0.03 15.38 2.12
CA TRP A 92 1.48 15.47 2.08
C TRP A 92 2.08 14.13 1.68
N GLN A 93 1.76 13.05 2.41
CA GLN A 93 2.33 11.73 2.21
C GLN A 93 2.15 11.23 0.77
N TRP A 94 0.95 11.35 0.20
CA TRP A 94 0.67 10.87 -1.16
C TRP A 94 1.03 11.88 -2.26
N SER A 95 1.48 13.09 -1.90
CA SER A 95 2.09 14.03 -2.85
C SER A 95 3.61 13.80 -2.98
N ILE A 96 4.28 13.26 -1.96
CA ILE A 96 5.72 12.94 -2.04
C ILE A 96 6.01 11.51 -2.50
N THR A 97 4.97 10.76 -2.89
CA THR A 97 5.10 9.36 -3.28
C THR A 97 4.42 9.07 -4.61
N ALA A 98 5.03 8.20 -5.42
CA ALA A 98 4.64 7.84 -6.80
C ALA A 98 3.31 7.07 -6.89
N GLU A 99 2.21 7.75 -6.59
CA GLU A 99 0.83 7.27 -6.71
C GLU A 99 0.01 8.20 -7.60
N VAL A 100 -1.13 7.65 -8.03
CA VAL A 100 -2.12 8.31 -8.90
C VAL A 100 -2.97 9.37 -8.18
N PHE A 101 -2.93 9.41 -6.84
CA PHE A 101 -3.81 10.25 -6.02
C PHE A 101 -3.52 11.75 -6.16
N SER A 102 -2.25 12.15 -6.24
CA SER A 102 -1.86 13.56 -6.41
C SER A 102 -2.34 14.11 -7.77
N LEU A 103 -2.19 13.32 -8.84
CA LEU A 103 -2.76 13.65 -10.15
C LEU A 103 -4.30 13.69 -10.12
N ASN A 104 -4.95 12.81 -9.34
CA ASN A 104 -6.39 12.85 -9.19
C ASN A 104 -6.86 14.12 -8.46
N ASN A 105 -6.13 14.54 -7.40
CA ASN A 105 -6.40 15.80 -6.70
C ASN A 105 -6.20 17.01 -7.62
N LEU A 106 -5.20 16.98 -8.50
CA LEU A 106 -5.01 18.00 -9.52
C LEU A 106 -6.24 18.13 -10.43
N PHE A 107 -6.82 17.01 -10.88
CA PHE A 107 -8.06 17.04 -11.66
C PHE A 107 -9.26 17.55 -10.87
N VAL A 108 -9.43 17.16 -9.60
CA VAL A 108 -10.50 17.71 -8.75
C VAL A 108 -10.36 19.23 -8.61
N GLY A 109 -9.15 19.72 -8.33
CA GLY A 109 -8.87 21.17 -8.27
C GLY A 109 -9.14 21.86 -9.60
N LEU A 110 -8.71 21.27 -10.72
CA LEU A 110 -8.96 21.81 -12.06
C LEU A 110 -10.46 21.88 -12.39
N LEU A 111 -11.25 20.87 -12.02
CA LEU A 111 -12.70 20.86 -12.22
C LEU A 111 -13.38 21.99 -11.43
N MET A 112 -12.93 22.27 -10.21
CA MET A 112 -13.42 23.40 -9.42
C MET A 112 -13.07 24.74 -10.07
N VAL A 113 -11.81 24.91 -10.52
CA VAL A 113 -11.37 26.10 -11.25
C VAL A 113 -12.20 26.31 -12.51
N LEU A 114 -12.43 25.26 -13.30
CA LEU A 114 -13.23 25.34 -14.52
C LEU A 114 -14.70 25.66 -14.22
N ALA A 115 -15.27 25.16 -13.12
CA ALA A 115 -16.62 25.51 -12.70
C ALA A 115 -16.73 27.00 -12.32
N VAL A 116 -15.73 27.55 -11.61
CA VAL A 116 -15.64 28.98 -11.31
C VAL A 116 -15.51 29.80 -12.59
N CYS A 117 -14.55 29.46 -13.46
CA CYS A 117 -14.35 30.16 -14.73
C CYS A 117 -15.61 30.12 -15.62
N PHE A 118 -16.32 29.00 -15.65
CA PHE A 118 -17.56 28.86 -16.40
C PHE A 118 -18.65 29.80 -15.86
N GLU A 119 -18.75 29.95 -14.54
CA GLU A 119 -19.69 30.87 -13.91
C GLU A 119 -19.33 32.33 -14.18
N GLU A 120 -18.05 32.67 -14.17
CA GLU A 120 -17.56 34.03 -14.42
C GLU A 120 -17.54 34.44 -15.89
N ALA A 121 -17.78 33.50 -16.81
CA ALA A 121 -17.74 33.76 -18.24
C ALA A 121 -18.92 34.62 -18.68
N MET A 122 -18.61 35.83 -19.18
CA MET A 122 -19.59 36.84 -19.57
C MET A 122 -20.22 36.53 -20.92
N THR A 123 -19.46 35.90 -21.84
CA THR A 123 -19.90 35.63 -23.20
C THR A 123 -20.14 34.13 -23.46
N THR A 124 -21.06 33.83 -24.39
CA THR A 124 -21.27 32.46 -24.89
C THR A 124 -20.00 31.84 -25.48
N LYS A 125 -19.14 32.65 -26.11
CA LYS A 125 -17.87 32.19 -26.69
C LYS A 125 -16.88 31.75 -25.62
N GLU A 126 -16.77 32.51 -24.52
CA GLU A 126 -15.94 32.14 -23.37
C GLU A 126 -16.45 30.89 -22.68
N ARG A 127 -17.76 30.83 -22.36
CA ARG A 127 -18.41 29.62 -21.83
C ARG A 127 -18.12 28.42 -22.72
N SER A 128 -18.25 28.59 -24.04
CA SER A 128 -17.99 27.52 -25.00
C SER A 128 -16.54 27.03 -25.00
N LYS A 129 -15.57 27.95 -24.87
CA LYS A 129 -14.15 27.59 -24.75
C LYS A 129 -13.91 26.79 -23.47
N ILE A 130 -14.45 27.24 -22.35
CA ILE A 130 -14.28 26.58 -21.04
C ILE A 130 -14.92 25.20 -21.04
N CYS A 131 -16.13 25.02 -21.58
CA CYS A 131 -16.76 23.71 -21.68
C CYS A 131 -15.97 22.72 -22.55
N LYS A 132 -15.35 23.17 -23.65
CA LYS A 132 -14.52 22.29 -24.50
C LYS A 132 -13.25 21.84 -23.77
N ILE A 133 -12.59 22.76 -23.08
CA ILE A 133 -11.44 22.44 -22.22
C ILE A 133 -11.88 21.49 -21.12
N GLY A 134 -12.99 21.78 -20.44
CA GLY A 134 -13.55 20.93 -19.39
C GLY A 134 -13.90 19.53 -19.90
N ALA A 135 -14.56 19.41 -21.05
CA ALA A 135 -14.87 18.11 -21.65
C ALA A 135 -13.59 17.30 -21.93
N PHE A 136 -12.56 17.93 -22.49
CA PHE A 136 -11.25 17.29 -22.68
C PHE A 136 -10.62 16.85 -21.35
N CYS A 137 -10.61 17.71 -20.33
CA CYS A 137 -10.11 17.39 -18.99
C CYS A 137 -10.91 16.27 -18.31
N CYS A 138 -12.23 16.20 -18.51
CA CYS A 138 -13.07 15.11 -18.01
C CYS A 138 -12.60 13.76 -18.58
N GLY A 139 -12.40 13.68 -19.91
CA GLY A 139 -11.90 12.47 -20.57
C GLY A 139 -10.50 12.09 -20.07
N LEU A 140 -9.61 13.09 -19.98
CA LEU A 140 -8.24 12.90 -19.50
C LEU A 140 -8.19 12.41 -18.05
N SER A 141 -9.05 12.94 -17.18
CA SER A 141 -9.12 12.54 -15.77
C SER A 141 -9.54 11.08 -15.58
N LEU A 142 -10.41 10.56 -16.45
CA LEU A 142 -10.83 9.16 -16.41
C LEU A 142 -9.66 8.22 -16.71
N CYS A 143 -8.68 8.65 -17.51
CA CYS A 143 -7.46 7.89 -17.79
C CYS A 143 -6.46 7.85 -16.61
N ASN A 144 -6.76 8.53 -15.50
CA ASN A 144 -6.00 8.44 -14.26
C ASN A 144 -6.71 7.52 -13.25
N GLN A 145 -7.76 8.00 -12.57
CA GLN A 145 -8.42 7.25 -11.50
C GLN A 145 -9.94 7.32 -11.66
N HIS A 146 -10.61 6.17 -11.71
CA HIS A 146 -12.05 6.09 -12.00
C HIS A 146 -12.96 6.72 -10.95
N THR A 147 -12.51 6.88 -9.72
CA THR A 147 -13.29 7.55 -8.66
C THR A 147 -13.63 9.00 -9.00
N ILE A 148 -12.89 9.62 -9.95
CA ILE A 148 -13.20 10.97 -10.46
C ILE A 148 -14.60 11.05 -11.09
N VAL A 149 -15.15 9.94 -11.59
CA VAL A 149 -16.46 9.91 -12.28
C VAL A 149 -17.59 10.48 -11.42
N ILE A 150 -17.48 10.36 -10.09
CA ILE A 150 -18.47 10.90 -9.14
C ILE A 150 -18.48 12.43 -9.16
N TYR A 151 -17.31 13.04 -9.30
CA TYR A 151 -17.18 14.49 -9.46
C TYR A 151 -17.63 14.94 -10.85
N LEU A 152 -17.27 14.17 -11.89
CA LEU A 152 -17.69 14.45 -13.27
C LEU A 152 -19.22 14.47 -13.41
N LEU A 153 -19.92 13.53 -12.76
CA LEU A 153 -21.38 13.45 -12.78
C LEU A 153 -22.01 14.80 -12.42
N TRP A 154 -21.63 15.36 -11.27
CA TRP A 154 -22.24 16.61 -10.79
C TRP A 154 -21.81 17.83 -11.58
N VAL A 155 -20.53 17.94 -11.94
CA VAL A 155 -20.03 19.06 -12.74
C VAL A 155 -20.68 19.07 -14.13
N VAL A 156 -20.78 17.91 -14.79
CA VAL A 156 -21.38 17.82 -16.13
C VAL A 156 -22.87 18.10 -16.07
N LEU A 157 -23.62 17.50 -15.14
CA LEU A 157 -25.05 17.78 -14.97
C LEU A 157 -25.31 19.26 -14.71
N TRP A 158 -24.50 19.88 -13.84
CA TRP A 158 -24.61 21.29 -13.53
C TRP A 158 -24.31 22.18 -14.75
N VAL A 159 -23.22 21.92 -15.49
CA VAL A 159 -22.88 22.68 -16.71
C VAL A 159 -23.98 22.53 -17.77
N LEU A 160 -24.47 21.31 -18.02
CA LEU A 160 -25.52 21.06 -19.01
C LEU A 160 -26.82 21.77 -18.63
N PHE A 161 -27.20 21.74 -17.34
CA PHE A 161 -28.35 22.49 -16.84
C PHE A 161 -28.21 23.99 -17.07
N ARG A 162 -27.03 24.57 -16.77
CA ARG A 162 -26.76 26.00 -16.98
C ARG A 162 -26.81 26.38 -18.47
N LEU A 163 -26.20 25.58 -19.34
CA LEU A 163 -26.24 25.79 -20.79
C LEU A 163 -27.67 25.66 -21.35
N ALA A 164 -28.45 24.70 -20.87
CA ALA A 164 -29.84 24.53 -21.27
C ALA A 164 -30.70 25.73 -20.85
N ARG A 165 -30.54 26.21 -19.61
CA ARG A 165 -31.22 27.41 -19.11
C ARG A 165 -30.86 28.66 -19.91
N ALA A 166 -29.61 28.78 -20.33
CA ALA A 166 -29.14 29.86 -21.20
C ALA A 166 -29.50 29.67 -22.68
N ARG A 167 -30.16 28.56 -23.07
CA ARG A 167 -30.47 28.17 -24.46
C ARG A 167 -29.23 28.06 -25.37
N GLU A 168 -28.08 27.72 -24.78
CA GLU A 168 -26.80 27.55 -25.49
C GLU A 168 -26.52 26.10 -25.86
N LEU A 169 -27.34 25.16 -25.37
CA LEU A 169 -27.20 23.74 -25.63
C LEU A 169 -27.90 23.35 -26.94
N THR A 170 -27.12 22.93 -27.94
CA THR A 170 -27.62 22.42 -29.23
C THR A 170 -27.04 21.03 -29.51
N PRO A 171 -27.68 20.18 -30.34
CA PRO A 171 -27.14 18.87 -30.72
C PRO A 171 -25.76 18.94 -31.39
N SER A 172 -25.52 19.98 -32.22
CA SER A 172 -24.20 20.20 -32.81
C SER A 172 -23.15 20.53 -31.75
N TYR A 173 -23.54 21.27 -30.71
CA TYR A 173 -22.63 21.64 -29.64
C TYR A 173 -22.33 20.48 -28.70
N THR A 174 -23.32 19.64 -28.37
CA THR A 174 -23.08 18.41 -27.58
C THR A 174 -22.15 17.45 -28.32
N LEU A 175 -22.24 17.35 -29.65
CA LEU A 175 -21.30 16.57 -30.46
C LEU A 175 -19.86 17.11 -30.36
N LYS A 176 -19.68 18.44 -30.39
CA LYS A 176 -18.36 19.09 -30.20
C LYS A 176 -17.77 18.80 -28.81
N LEU A 177 -18.59 18.85 -27.76
CA LEU A 177 -18.16 18.50 -26.41
C LEU A 177 -17.79 17.03 -26.30
N SER A 178 -18.59 16.15 -26.93
CA SER A 178 -18.32 14.71 -26.98
C SER A 178 -16.98 14.42 -27.70
N PHE A 179 -16.69 15.11 -28.80
CA PHE A 179 -15.40 14.99 -29.48
C PHE A 179 -14.22 15.44 -28.60
N CYS A 180 -14.37 16.55 -27.86
CA CYS A 180 -13.32 17.01 -26.92
C CYS A 180 -13.11 15.98 -25.80
N PHE A 181 -14.19 15.42 -25.25
CA PHE A 181 -14.13 14.36 -24.25
C PHE A 181 -13.41 13.11 -24.77
N LEU A 182 -13.79 12.63 -25.96
CA LEU A 182 -13.15 11.48 -26.59
C LEU A 182 -11.66 11.74 -26.89
N ALA A 183 -11.30 12.96 -27.27
CA ALA A 183 -9.90 13.36 -27.42
C ALA A 183 -9.13 13.30 -26.09
N GLY A 184 -9.79 13.64 -24.97
CA GLY A 184 -9.22 13.45 -23.63
C GLY A 184 -8.99 11.99 -23.26
N CYS A 185 -9.81 11.07 -23.79
CA CYS A 185 -9.70 9.62 -23.55
C CYS A 185 -8.61 8.93 -24.39
N LEU A 186 -7.90 9.64 -25.27
CA LEU A 186 -6.85 9.06 -26.12
C LEU A 186 -5.77 8.26 -25.37
N PRO A 187 -5.34 8.61 -24.14
CA PRO A 187 -4.38 7.80 -23.40
C PRO A 187 -4.82 6.33 -23.21
N TYR A 188 -6.11 6.00 -23.23
CA TYR A 188 -6.54 4.60 -23.16
C TYR A 188 -6.03 3.73 -24.31
N LEU A 189 -5.70 4.32 -25.47
CA LEU A 189 -5.09 3.59 -26.60
C LEU A 189 -3.70 3.04 -26.26
N TYR A 190 -3.04 3.57 -25.23
CA TYR A 190 -1.78 3.04 -24.72
C TYR A 190 -1.89 1.59 -24.23
N LEU A 191 -3.00 1.22 -23.58
CA LEU A 191 -3.18 -0.10 -22.98
C LEU A 191 -3.09 -1.23 -24.02
N PRO A 192 -3.91 -1.23 -25.10
CA PRO A 192 -3.80 -2.25 -26.15
C PRO A 192 -2.47 -2.15 -26.91
N ALA A 193 -1.94 -0.93 -27.12
CA ALA A 193 -0.67 -0.74 -27.83
C ALA A 193 0.52 -1.36 -27.07
N SER A 194 0.64 -1.09 -25.76
CA SER A 194 1.66 -1.68 -24.89
C SER A 194 1.52 -3.20 -24.84
N SER A 195 0.30 -3.71 -24.63
CA SER A 195 0.04 -5.15 -24.56
C SER A 195 0.31 -5.89 -25.88
N TYR A 196 0.07 -5.24 -27.03
CA TYR A 196 0.40 -5.77 -28.36
C TYR A 196 1.91 -5.82 -28.60
N LEU A 197 2.61 -4.72 -28.30
CA LEU A 197 4.08 -4.67 -28.44
C LEU A 197 4.77 -5.67 -27.50
N ASN A 198 4.23 -5.87 -26.30
CA ASN A 198 4.72 -6.79 -25.27
C ASN A 198 6.25 -6.70 -25.10
N LYS A 199 6.77 -5.47 -25.00
CA LYS A 199 8.20 -5.20 -24.79
C LYS A 199 8.57 -5.14 -23.30
N ALA A 200 7.64 -4.69 -22.47
CA ALA A 200 7.85 -4.54 -21.04
C ALA A 200 8.03 -5.90 -20.36
N ARG A 201 9.06 -6.02 -19.51
CA ARG A 201 9.29 -7.23 -18.69
C ARG A 201 8.23 -7.44 -17.61
N TRP A 202 7.44 -6.39 -17.34
CA TRP A 202 6.27 -6.44 -16.46
C TRP A 202 5.09 -5.76 -17.11
N THR A 203 3.95 -6.45 -17.13
CA THR A 203 2.67 -5.90 -17.56
C THR A 203 1.54 -6.69 -16.88
N TRP A 204 0.47 -6.01 -16.49
CA TRP A 204 -0.71 -6.63 -15.90
C TRP A 204 -1.79 -6.85 -16.95
N GLY A 205 -2.27 -8.10 -17.08
CA GLY A 205 -3.38 -8.42 -17.98
C GLY A 205 -2.99 -8.54 -19.44
N ASP A 206 -3.98 -8.90 -20.27
CA ASP A 206 -3.86 -8.90 -21.74
C ASP A 206 -4.94 -8.02 -22.37
N GLN A 207 -4.55 -6.80 -22.78
CA GLN A 207 -5.44 -5.83 -23.44
C GLN A 207 -5.37 -5.89 -24.97
N THR A 208 -4.81 -6.95 -25.59
CA THR A 208 -4.73 -7.05 -27.07
C THR A 208 -6.08 -7.23 -27.74
N THR A 209 -7.06 -7.79 -27.02
CA THR A 209 -8.43 -7.98 -27.50
C THR A 209 -9.36 -6.95 -26.89
N LEU A 210 -10.48 -6.65 -27.56
CA LEU A 210 -11.51 -5.76 -27.01
C LEU A 210 -12.04 -6.29 -25.67
N LYS A 211 -12.25 -7.61 -25.55
CA LYS A 211 -12.68 -8.23 -24.29
C LYS A 211 -11.66 -8.00 -23.17
N GLY A 212 -10.38 -8.27 -23.43
CA GLY A 212 -9.31 -8.06 -22.45
C GLY A 212 -9.14 -6.59 -22.04
N PHE A 213 -9.26 -5.67 -23.01
CA PHE A 213 -9.30 -4.23 -22.75
C PHE A 213 -10.46 -3.85 -21.84
N ILE A 214 -11.68 -4.32 -22.12
CA ILE A 214 -12.88 -4.02 -21.32
C ILE A 214 -12.77 -4.65 -19.92
N THR A 215 -12.33 -5.91 -19.81
CA THR A 215 -12.09 -6.57 -18.51
C THR A 215 -11.12 -5.79 -17.63
N HIS A 216 -10.04 -5.27 -18.23
CA HIS A 216 -9.06 -4.46 -17.53
C HIS A 216 -9.60 -3.06 -17.18
N LEU A 217 -10.24 -2.38 -18.13
CA LEU A 217 -10.85 -1.07 -17.92
C LEU A 217 -11.91 -1.13 -16.81
N LEU A 218 -12.81 -2.09 -16.85
CA LEU A 218 -13.87 -2.27 -15.86
C LEU A 218 -13.39 -2.91 -14.56
N ARG A 219 -12.10 -3.20 -14.41
CA ARG A 219 -11.52 -3.80 -13.19
C ARG A 219 -12.26 -5.07 -12.77
N GLU A 220 -12.71 -5.89 -13.72
CA GLU A 220 -13.51 -7.09 -13.43
C GLU A 220 -12.76 -8.06 -12.52
N GLU A 221 -11.42 -8.13 -12.63
CA GLU A 221 -10.55 -8.95 -11.79
C GLU A 221 -10.64 -8.60 -10.29
N TYR A 222 -10.98 -7.35 -9.95
CA TYR A 222 -11.25 -6.91 -8.57
C TYR A 222 -12.72 -7.03 -8.17
N GLY A 223 -13.65 -7.22 -9.13
CA GLY A 223 -15.10 -7.16 -8.93
C GLY A 223 -15.77 -5.85 -9.36
N THR A 224 -15.14 -5.10 -10.29
CA THR A 224 -15.58 -3.84 -10.91
C THR A 224 -15.75 -2.65 -9.97
N PHE A 225 -16.57 -2.79 -8.94
CA PHE A 225 -16.83 -1.73 -7.96
C PHE A 225 -16.26 -2.07 -6.58
N ASN A 226 -15.42 -3.11 -6.47
CA ASN A 226 -14.77 -3.51 -5.22
C ASN A 226 -13.31 -3.00 -5.20
N LEU A 227 -12.76 -2.85 -3.99
CA LEU A 227 -11.34 -2.60 -3.74
C LEU A 227 -10.52 -3.89 -3.80
N ALA A 228 -11.05 -4.99 -3.27
CA ALA A 228 -10.41 -6.31 -3.29
C ALA A 228 -11.43 -7.41 -3.59
N LYS A 229 -10.95 -8.51 -4.17
CA LYS A 229 -11.78 -9.67 -4.47
C LYS A 229 -11.89 -10.56 -3.21
N LEU A 230 -13.10 -11.02 -2.89
CA LEU A 230 -13.39 -12.03 -1.84
C LEU A 230 -13.12 -11.61 -0.38
N GLU A 231 -13.11 -10.31 -0.06
CA GLU A 231 -13.03 -9.83 1.33
C GLU A 231 -14.43 -9.54 1.90
N ASN A 232 -14.67 -9.96 3.14
CA ASN A 232 -15.83 -9.52 3.94
C ASN A 232 -15.52 -8.13 4.50
N GLY A 233 -15.94 -7.08 3.79
CA GLY A 233 -15.69 -5.71 4.18
C GLY A 233 -16.46 -5.26 5.43
N SER A 234 -16.01 -4.17 6.04
CA SER A 234 -16.75 -3.47 7.11
C SER A 234 -18.05 -2.84 6.60
N SER A 235 -18.97 -2.50 7.51
CA SER A 235 -20.24 -1.90 7.12
C SER A 235 -20.07 -0.46 6.62
N MET A 236 -21.03 0.02 5.80
CA MET A 236 -21.02 1.42 5.31
C MET A 236 -21.00 2.44 6.46
N SER A 237 -21.72 2.17 7.56
CA SER A 237 -21.70 3.03 8.76
C SER A 237 -20.33 3.07 9.42
N ASP A 238 -19.62 1.93 9.49
CA ASP A 238 -18.29 1.87 10.06
C ASP A 238 -17.31 2.68 9.21
N VAL A 239 -17.39 2.56 7.88
CA VAL A 239 -16.52 3.30 6.96
C VAL A 239 -16.83 4.81 7.00
N LEU A 240 -18.09 5.22 7.10
CA LEU A 240 -18.46 6.64 7.26
C LEU A 240 -17.99 7.20 8.60
N MET A 241 -18.18 6.46 9.69
CA MET A 241 -17.69 6.87 11.01
C MET A 241 -16.17 6.97 11.00
N PHE A 242 -15.49 6.02 10.35
CA PHE A 242 -14.06 6.06 10.15
C PHE A 242 -13.66 7.29 9.33
N GLN A 243 -14.38 7.65 8.26
CA GLN A 243 -14.11 8.86 7.49
C GLN A 243 -14.25 10.13 8.34
N VAL A 244 -15.29 10.26 9.14
CA VAL A 244 -15.52 11.45 9.99
C VAL A 244 -14.45 11.58 11.07
N THR A 245 -14.16 10.49 11.77
CA THR A 245 -13.10 10.46 12.81
C THR A 245 -11.72 10.74 12.22
N HIS A 246 -11.45 10.21 11.04
CA HIS A 246 -10.21 10.46 10.32
C HIS A 246 -10.10 11.89 9.80
N MET A 247 -11.16 12.44 9.19
CA MET A 247 -11.18 13.84 8.74
C MET A 247 -10.98 14.82 9.90
N LYS A 248 -11.46 14.49 11.11
CA LYS A 248 -11.17 15.24 12.32
C LYS A 248 -9.68 15.23 12.66
N ALA A 249 -9.02 14.07 12.55
CA ALA A 249 -7.58 13.96 12.80
C ALA A 249 -6.76 14.68 11.72
N GLU A 250 -7.16 14.60 10.44
CA GLU A 250 -6.41 15.16 9.31
C GLU A 250 -6.58 16.67 9.15
N LEU A 251 -7.79 17.22 9.35
CA LEU A 251 -8.10 18.62 9.07
C LEU A 251 -8.52 19.43 10.30
N SER A 252 -8.68 18.83 11.48
CA SER A 252 -9.27 19.42 12.69
C SER A 252 -10.78 19.68 12.62
N LEU A 253 -11.41 19.84 13.79
CA LEU A 253 -12.82 20.25 13.90
C LEU A 253 -13.05 21.69 13.43
N VAL A 254 -12.04 22.56 13.51
CA VAL A 254 -12.16 23.97 13.13
C VAL A 254 -12.43 24.10 11.62
N VAL A 255 -11.71 23.32 10.80
CA VAL A 255 -11.92 23.29 9.34
C VAL A 255 -13.33 22.80 9.00
N GLN A 256 -13.81 21.76 9.66
CA GLN A 256 -15.17 21.24 9.46
C GLN A 256 -16.24 22.29 9.87
N GLY A 257 -16.01 22.99 10.98
CA GLY A 257 -16.87 24.08 11.43
C GLY A 257 -16.96 25.20 10.38
N PHE A 258 -15.84 25.62 9.80
CA PHE A 258 -15.87 26.61 8.72
C PHE A 258 -16.55 26.09 7.45
N ALA A 259 -16.35 24.83 7.07
CA ALA A 259 -17.07 24.25 5.93
C ALA A 259 -18.61 24.29 6.14
N ILE A 260 -19.08 24.04 7.36
CA ILE A 260 -20.50 24.18 7.73
C ILE A 260 -20.94 25.66 7.62
N VAL A 261 -20.14 26.61 8.12
CA VAL A 261 -20.41 28.05 8.01
C VAL A 261 -20.58 28.47 6.54
N ALA A 262 -19.78 27.92 5.62
CA ALA A 262 -19.94 28.20 4.18
C ALA A 262 -21.31 27.74 3.66
N CYS A 263 -21.73 26.53 4.01
CA CYS A 263 -23.03 25.99 3.63
C CYS A 263 -24.20 26.78 4.24
N LEU A 264 -24.10 27.17 5.51
CA LEU A 264 -25.11 27.99 6.19
C LEU A 264 -25.21 29.39 5.57
N SER A 265 -24.06 30.03 5.30
CA SER A 265 -24.00 31.32 4.61
C SER A 265 -24.62 31.20 3.20
N ALA A 266 -24.39 30.07 2.53
CA ALA A 266 -24.99 29.76 1.24
C ALA A 266 -26.52 29.58 1.29
N ALA A 267 -27.03 29.01 2.37
CA ALA A 267 -28.48 28.84 2.57
C ALA A 267 -29.19 30.17 2.88
N VAL A 268 -28.56 31.04 3.67
CA VAL A 268 -29.18 32.29 4.16
C VAL A 268 -29.13 33.42 3.11
N ARG A 269 -28.13 33.43 2.22
CA ARG A 269 -27.95 34.50 1.21
C ARG A 269 -28.15 34.01 -0.24
N PRO A 270 -29.25 33.31 -0.61
CA PRO A 270 -29.38 32.56 -1.87
C PRO A 270 -29.28 33.38 -3.16
N LYS A 271 -29.31 34.72 -3.08
CA LYS A 271 -29.20 35.63 -4.23
C LYS A 271 -27.75 35.97 -4.63
N GLY A 272 -26.74 35.46 -3.92
CA GLY A 272 -25.34 35.64 -4.31
C GLY A 272 -25.01 34.90 -5.61
N GLU A 273 -24.51 35.60 -6.63
CA GLU A 273 -24.32 35.08 -7.99
C GLU A 273 -23.40 33.84 -8.08
N LYS A 274 -22.57 33.53 -7.08
CA LYS A 274 -21.64 32.37 -7.11
C LYS A 274 -21.96 31.28 -6.09
N LEU A 275 -23.07 31.42 -5.36
CA LEU A 275 -23.35 30.62 -4.16
C LEU A 275 -23.82 29.19 -4.48
N HIS A 276 -24.33 28.95 -5.68
CA HIS A 276 -24.66 27.61 -6.17
C HIS A 276 -23.41 26.73 -6.36
N LEU A 277 -22.22 27.31 -6.51
CA LEU A 277 -20.98 26.53 -6.56
C LEU A 277 -20.65 25.90 -5.20
N VAL A 278 -21.01 26.54 -4.09
CA VAL A 278 -20.91 25.94 -2.75
C VAL A 278 -21.76 24.67 -2.70
N TRP A 279 -23.01 24.72 -3.19
CA TRP A 279 -23.88 23.56 -3.25
C TRP A 279 -23.38 22.47 -4.20
N LEU A 280 -22.81 22.85 -5.35
CA LEU A 280 -22.16 21.89 -6.25
C LEU A 280 -21.02 21.13 -5.56
N PHE A 281 -20.14 21.86 -4.87
CA PHE A 281 -19.02 21.27 -4.13
C PHE A 281 -19.50 20.40 -2.96
N THR A 282 -20.49 20.87 -2.21
CA THR A 282 -21.11 20.09 -1.12
C THR A 282 -21.73 18.79 -1.64
N LEU A 283 -22.41 18.82 -2.79
CA LEU A 283 -23.00 17.64 -3.41
C LEU A 283 -21.93 16.66 -3.90
N MET A 284 -20.86 17.16 -4.52
CA MET A 284 -19.66 16.39 -4.85
C MET A 284 -19.10 15.66 -3.61
N LEU A 285 -18.96 16.35 -2.48
CA LEU A 285 -18.47 15.79 -1.22
C LEU A 285 -19.37 14.66 -0.68
N PHE A 286 -20.67 14.91 -0.57
CA PHE A 286 -21.61 13.93 0.00
C PHE A 286 -21.75 12.70 -0.88
N THR A 287 -21.91 12.86 -2.20
CA THR A 287 -22.03 11.71 -3.10
C THR A 287 -20.75 10.89 -3.11
N TYR A 288 -19.57 11.52 -3.12
CA TYR A 288 -18.30 10.81 -3.05
C TYR A 288 -18.18 9.99 -1.77
N SER A 289 -18.45 10.61 -0.62
CA SER A 289 -18.32 9.96 0.68
C SER A 289 -19.29 8.79 0.85
N LEU A 290 -20.56 8.97 0.46
CA LEU A 290 -21.57 7.90 0.51
C LEU A 290 -21.25 6.76 -0.45
N PHE A 291 -20.90 7.07 -1.70
CA PHE A 291 -20.59 6.05 -2.70
C PHE A 291 -19.35 5.25 -2.30
N PHE A 292 -18.28 5.93 -1.86
CA PHE A 292 -17.07 5.24 -1.45
C PHE A 292 -17.30 4.38 -0.20
N ALA A 293 -18.01 4.88 0.82
CA ALA A 293 -18.32 4.10 2.00
C ALA A 293 -19.21 2.87 1.71
N TRP A 294 -20.12 2.98 0.74
CA TRP A 294 -20.93 1.85 0.28
C TRP A 294 -20.10 0.78 -0.46
N ARG A 295 -19.03 1.17 -1.14
CA ARG A 295 -18.24 0.29 -2.02
C ARG A 295 -16.89 -0.15 -1.44
N ALA A 296 -16.44 0.47 -0.36
CA ALA A 296 -15.24 0.07 0.36
C ALA A 296 -15.49 -1.30 1.01
N ASN A 297 -14.98 -2.37 0.39
CA ASN A 297 -15.19 -3.75 0.83
C ASN A 297 -13.95 -4.34 1.51
N LEU A 298 -13.21 -3.52 2.26
CA LEU A 298 -12.07 -3.96 3.07
C LEU A 298 -12.43 -3.92 4.56
N ASP A 299 -11.94 -4.89 5.31
CA ASP A 299 -12.10 -4.95 6.76
C ASP A 299 -11.16 -3.93 7.45
N ILE A 300 -11.72 -2.82 7.92
CA ILE A 300 -10.97 -1.73 8.55
C ILE A 300 -10.45 -2.08 9.96
N SER A 301 -10.82 -3.24 10.51
CA SER A 301 -10.21 -3.76 11.74
C SER A 301 -8.75 -4.16 11.52
N LYS A 302 -8.38 -4.54 10.29
CA LYS A 302 -7.01 -4.87 9.90
C LYS A 302 -6.24 -3.56 9.63
N PRO A 303 -5.13 -3.28 10.35
CA PRO A 303 -4.39 -2.02 10.23
C PRO A 303 -3.96 -1.67 8.80
N LEU A 304 -3.44 -2.64 8.05
CA LEU A 304 -3.00 -2.41 6.67
C LEU A 304 -4.17 -2.01 5.75
N PHE A 305 -5.35 -2.61 5.93
CA PHE A 305 -6.54 -2.30 5.14
C PHE A 305 -7.09 -0.91 5.48
N LYS A 306 -7.05 -0.52 6.76
CA LYS A 306 -7.34 0.85 7.19
C LYS A 306 -6.47 1.86 6.44
N GLY A 307 -5.16 1.60 6.35
CA GLY A 307 -4.20 2.40 5.59
C GLY A 307 -4.46 2.43 4.08
N VAL A 308 -5.12 1.43 3.50
CA VAL A 308 -5.54 1.42 2.08
C VAL A 308 -6.78 2.29 1.86
N VAL A 309 -7.76 2.19 2.75
CA VAL A 309 -9.05 2.91 2.65
C VAL A 309 -8.85 4.42 2.81
N GLU A 310 -8.03 4.86 3.77
CA GLU A 310 -7.91 6.29 4.11
C GLU A 310 -7.44 7.18 2.95
N ARG A 311 -6.62 6.66 2.04
CA ARG A 311 -6.03 7.41 0.91
C ARG A 311 -7.10 7.94 -0.05
N PHE A 312 -8.25 7.26 -0.12
CA PHE A 312 -9.36 7.67 -0.98
C PHE A 312 -10.10 8.89 -0.44
N TRP A 313 -9.83 9.37 0.76
CA TRP A 313 -10.49 10.56 1.30
C TRP A 313 -9.77 11.87 0.98
N MET A 314 -8.64 11.83 0.28
CA MET A 314 -7.93 13.03 -0.15
C MET A 314 -8.82 13.95 -0.99
N GLN A 315 -9.65 13.40 -1.88
CA GLN A 315 -10.51 14.19 -2.75
C GLN A 315 -11.67 14.82 -1.97
N SER A 316 -12.26 14.13 -0.98
CA SER A 316 -13.26 14.73 -0.09
C SER A 316 -12.64 15.81 0.81
N ASN A 317 -11.42 15.57 1.31
CA ASN A 317 -10.65 16.55 2.08
C ASN A 317 -10.35 17.81 1.27
N ALA A 318 -10.04 17.70 -0.02
CA ALA A 318 -9.84 18.86 -0.91
C ALA A 318 -11.10 19.74 -0.98
N VAL A 319 -12.28 19.12 -1.13
CA VAL A 319 -13.56 19.83 -1.17
C VAL A 319 -13.85 20.51 0.17
N VAL A 320 -13.65 19.80 1.29
CA VAL A 320 -13.85 20.34 2.64
C VAL A 320 -12.93 21.52 2.91
N ALA A 321 -11.66 21.46 2.47
CA ALA A 321 -10.72 22.56 2.62
C ALA A 321 -11.16 23.81 1.84
N VAL A 322 -11.65 23.65 0.60
CA VAL A 322 -12.21 24.76 -0.18
C VAL A 322 -13.42 25.36 0.52
N LEU A 323 -14.38 24.53 0.96
CA LEU A 323 -15.55 25.00 1.70
C LEU A 323 -15.15 25.72 2.99
N ALA A 324 -14.14 25.23 3.71
CA ALA A 324 -13.63 25.86 4.91
C ALA A 324 -13.00 27.24 4.65
N GLY A 325 -12.26 27.40 3.55
CA GLY A 325 -11.78 28.72 3.11
C GLY A 325 -12.94 29.70 2.88
N LEU A 326 -13.96 29.27 2.13
CA LEU A 326 -15.16 30.08 1.89
C LEU A 326 -15.91 30.41 3.19
N GLY A 327 -15.93 29.49 4.14
CA GLY A 327 -16.54 29.66 5.45
C GLY A 327 -15.81 30.66 6.33
N LEU A 328 -14.47 30.60 6.36
CA LEU A 328 -13.63 31.58 7.04
C LEU A 328 -13.91 32.98 6.50
N SER A 329 -13.89 33.16 5.18
CA SER A 329 -14.19 34.45 4.56
C SER A 329 -15.63 34.91 4.83
N SER A 330 -16.60 34.01 4.79
CA SER A 330 -18.01 34.32 5.08
C SER A 330 -18.18 34.84 6.51
N LEU A 331 -17.50 34.24 7.49
CA LEU A 331 -17.52 34.68 8.88
C LEU A 331 -16.93 36.09 9.04
N PHE A 332 -15.78 36.35 8.41
CA PHE A 332 -15.11 37.66 8.49
C PHE A 332 -15.89 38.75 7.74
N SER A 333 -16.49 38.44 6.60
CA SER A 333 -17.37 39.40 5.89
C SER A 333 -18.62 39.76 6.71
N LEU A 334 -19.17 38.84 7.50
CA LEU A 334 -20.23 39.15 8.45
C LEU A 334 -19.73 40.06 9.57
N GLY A 335 -18.53 39.82 10.09
CA GLY A 335 -17.88 40.70 11.05
C GLY A 335 -17.67 42.12 10.52
N GLU A 336 -17.23 42.27 9.26
CA GLU A 336 -17.06 43.58 8.61
C GLU A 336 -18.39 44.33 8.46
N THR A 337 -19.52 43.63 8.32
CA THR A 337 -20.84 44.30 8.33
C THR A 337 -21.29 44.76 9.72
N LEU A 338 -20.72 44.22 10.80
CA LEU A 338 -21.08 44.52 12.18
C LEU A 338 -20.10 45.50 12.87
N MET A 339 -18.86 45.61 12.38
CA MET A 339 -17.80 46.44 12.96
C MET A 339 -17.23 47.42 11.94
N GLU A 340 -17.03 48.69 12.33
CA GLU A 340 -16.55 49.75 11.41
C GLU A 340 -15.07 49.60 11.00
N ASN A 341 -14.25 48.83 11.74
CA ASN A 341 -12.80 48.75 11.52
C ASN A 341 -12.37 47.53 10.69
N SER A 342 -12.62 47.59 9.38
CA SER A 342 -12.30 46.52 8.40
C SER A 342 -10.80 46.15 8.33
N ARG A 343 -9.89 47.08 8.65
CA ARG A 343 -8.44 46.78 8.65
C ARG A 343 -8.05 45.79 9.74
N VAL A 344 -8.61 45.92 10.95
CA VAL A 344 -8.32 45.01 12.05
C VAL A 344 -8.87 43.61 11.76
N LEU A 345 -10.08 43.52 11.22
CA LEU A 345 -10.69 42.24 10.86
C LEU A 345 -9.89 41.49 9.79
N ARG A 346 -9.39 42.17 8.75
CA ARG A 346 -8.51 41.56 7.74
C ARG A 346 -7.18 41.11 8.32
N GLY A 347 -6.61 41.89 9.25
CA GLY A 347 -5.40 41.49 9.99
C GLY A 347 -5.63 40.22 10.81
N LEU A 348 -6.80 40.11 11.46
CA LEU A 348 -7.19 38.92 12.22
C LEU A 348 -7.45 37.70 11.34
N GLU A 349 -8.09 37.87 10.17
CA GLU A 349 -8.29 36.79 9.19
C GLU A 349 -6.94 36.18 8.77
N TRP A 350 -5.96 37.03 8.44
CA TRP A 350 -4.60 36.60 8.12
C TRP A 350 -3.90 35.92 9.28
N LEU A 351 -4.00 36.50 10.48
CA LEU A 351 -3.38 35.93 11.68
C LEU A 351 -3.91 34.52 11.95
N ILE A 352 -5.24 34.33 11.90
CA ILE A 352 -5.86 33.02 12.09
C ILE A 352 -5.45 32.03 10.99
N ALA A 353 -5.47 32.46 9.73
CA ALA A 353 -5.04 31.63 8.61
C ALA A 353 -3.60 31.12 8.81
N VAL A 354 -2.66 32.03 9.12
CA VAL A 354 -1.25 31.67 9.33
C VAL A 354 -1.07 30.77 10.56
N LEU A 355 -1.69 31.10 11.69
CA LEU A 355 -1.57 30.29 12.92
C LEU A 355 -2.08 28.86 12.72
N LEU A 356 -3.23 28.68 12.06
CA LEU A 356 -3.78 27.35 11.80
C LEU A 356 -2.91 26.55 10.83
N VAL A 357 -2.40 27.19 9.77
CA VAL A 357 -1.50 26.53 8.81
C VAL A 357 -0.16 26.15 9.46
N MET A 358 0.43 27.03 10.28
CA MET A 358 1.65 26.70 11.02
C MET A 358 1.43 25.57 12.02
N GLY A 359 0.28 25.54 12.71
CA GLY A 359 -0.10 24.42 13.58
C GLY A 359 -0.23 23.11 12.81
N GLN A 360 -0.80 23.15 11.59
CA GLN A 360 -0.94 22.00 10.72
C GLN A 360 0.43 21.44 10.26
N ILE A 361 1.34 22.32 9.85
CA ILE A 361 2.73 21.95 9.49
C ILE A 361 3.41 21.31 10.70
N TYR A 362 3.37 21.98 11.85
CA TYR A 362 4.05 21.50 13.06
C TYR A 362 3.56 20.12 13.48
N SER A 363 2.25 19.87 13.40
CA SER A 363 1.63 18.60 13.82
C SER A 363 2.01 17.42 12.92
N ASN A 364 2.22 17.67 11.62
CA ASN A 364 2.39 16.60 10.63
C ASN A 364 3.83 16.44 10.12
N TYR A 365 4.71 17.44 10.30
CA TYR A 365 6.05 17.45 9.70
C TYR A 365 6.87 16.20 10.04
N SER A 366 6.92 15.79 11.32
CA SER A 366 7.74 14.66 11.75
C SER A 366 7.29 13.32 11.17
N VAL A 367 5.99 13.15 10.93
CA VAL A 367 5.40 11.94 10.35
C VAL A 367 5.54 11.95 8.82
N CYS A 368 5.44 13.12 8.19
CA CYS A 368 5.56 13.27 6.75
C CYS A 368 7.00 13.44 6.24
N ASP A 369 7.97 13.70 7.13
CA ASP A 369 9.39 13.69 6.77
C ASP A 369 9.87 12.26 6.50
N GLN A 370 9.87 11.91 5.22
CA GLN A 370 10.33 10.61 4.73
C GLN A 370 11.77 10.66 4.21
N SER A 371 12.55 11.71 4.54
CA SER A 371 13.89 11.93 3.99
C SER A 371 14.91 10.82 4.31
N ARG A 372 14.69 10.13 5.43
CA ARG A 372 15.54 9.03 5.92
C ARG A 372 14.90 7.65 5.79
N ASN A 373 13.68 7.56 5.27
CA ASN A 373 13.00 6.28 5.15
C ASN A 373 13.52 5.51 3.94
N ARG A 374 14.24 4.41 4.19
CA ARG A 374 14.78 3.52 3.16
C ARG A 374 14.38 2.06 3.38
N VAL A 375 13.40 1.80 4.24
CA VAL A 375 13.15 0.49 4.86
C VAL A 375 12.77 -0.56 3.82
N VAL A 376 11.79 -0.27 2.96
CA VAL A 376 11.37 -1.17 1.88
C VAL A 376 12.49 -1.37 0.85
N GLY A 377 13.26 -0.31 0.57
CA GLY A 377 14.49 -0.34 -0.21
C GLY A 377 15.52 -1.32 0.34
N GLN A 378 15.81 -1.23 1.64
CA GLN A 378 16.74 -2.11 2.32
C GLN A 378 16.23 -3.55 2.37
N PHE A 379 14.93 -3.76 2.56
CA PHE A 379 14.30 -5.08 2.54
C PHE A 379 14.59 -5.77 1.20
N ALA A 380 14.23 -5.12 0.10
CA ALA A 380 14.41 -5.67 -1.24
C ALA A 380 15.89 -5.87 -1.60
N ARG A 381 16.77 -4.93 -1.24
CA ARG A 381 18.22 -5.08 -1.45
C ARG A 381 18.76 -6.29 -0.70
N ASN A 382 18.42 -6.44 0.58
CA ASN A 382 18.86 -7.57 1.40
C ASN A 382 18.41 -8.92 0.81
N LEU A 383 17.16 -9.01 0.36
CA LEU A 383 16.65 -10.20 -0.31
C LEU A 383 17.40 -10.49 -1.62
N LEU A 384 17.61 -9.49 -2.49
CA LEU A 384 18.31 -9.68 -3.76
C LEU A 384 19.78 -10.05 -3.57
N THR A 385 20.49 -9.39 -2.64
CA THR A 385 21.91 -9.65 -2.40
C THR A 385 22.17 -10.99 -1.74
N SER A 386 21.21 -11.53 -0.98
CA SER A 386 21.39 -12.82 -0.31
C SER A 386 21.18 -14.03 -1.22
N MET A 387 20.64 -13.85 -2.43
CA MET A 387 20.32 -14.99 -3.31
C MET A 387 21.57 -15.54 -3.99
N PRO A 388 21.68 -16.86 -4.21
CA PRO A 388 22.75 -17.42 -5.03
C PRO A 388 22.63 -16.98 -6.49
N SER A 389 23.71 -17.13 -7.26
CA SER A 389 23.73 -16.80 -8.69
C SER A 389 22.70 -17.60 -9.48
N ASP A 390 22.09 -16.97 -10.49
CA ASP A 390 21.15 -17.59 -11.44
C ASP A 390 19.88 -18.21 -10.83
N ALA A 391 19.52 -17.87 -9.58
CA ALA A 391 18.38 -18.43 -8.86
C ALA A 391 17.01 -18.04 -9.47
N ILE A 392 16.02 -18.90 -9.29
CA ILE A 392 14.60 -18.61 -9.53
C ILE A 392 13.96 -18.21 -8.21
N ILE A 393 13.24 -17.10 -8.18
CA ILE A 393 12.52 -16.61 -6.99
C ILE A 393 11.03 -16.57 -7.29
N LEU A 394 10.27 -17.39 -6.57
CA LEU A 394 8.82 -17.35 -6.55
C LEU A 394 8.36 -16.29 -5.55
N LEU A 395 7.80 -15.20 -6.07
CA LEU A 395 7.33 -14.04 -5.32
C LEU A 395 5.88 -14.24 -4.89
N ARG A 396 5.55 -13.89 -3.65
CA ARG A 396 4.18 -13.89 -3.11
C ARG A 396 3.78 -12.50 -2.60
N GLY A 397 2.62 -12.01 -3.03
CA GLY A 397 2.07 -10.76 -2.53
C GLY A 397 2.83 -9.50 -2.97
N ASP A 398 2.25 -8.36 -2.63
CA ASP A 398 2.70 -7.06 -3.10
C ASP A 398 4.12 -6.69 -2.62
N LEU A 399 4.55 -7.15 -1.43
CA LEU A 399 5.79 -6.69 -0.81
C LEU A 399 7.00 -7.17 -1.59
N PRO A 400 7.34 -8.47 -1.63
CA PRO A 400 8.48 -8.93 -2.40
C PRO A 400 8.22 -8.74 -3.91
N GLY A 401 6.97 -8.88 -4.36
CA GLY A 401 6.54 -8.73 -5.75
C GLY A 401 6.96 -7.40 -6.37
N ASN A 402 6.50 -6.29 -5.79
CA ASN A 402 6.78 -4.96 -6.34
C ASN A 402 8.21 -4.51 -5.99
N SER A 403 8.75 -5.01 -4.88
CA SER A 403 10.02 -4.56 -4.32
C SER A 403 11.27 -5.09 -4.96
N LEU A 404 11.30 -6.37 -5.23
CA LEU A 404 12.38 -6.96 -5.97
C LEU A 404 12.31 -6.51 -7.42
N ARG A 405 11.10 -6.39 -7.99
CA ARG A 405 10.89 -6.00 -9.38
C ARG A 405 11.44 -4.62 -9.72
N TYR A 406 11.17 -3.61 -8.88
CA TYR A 406 11.73 -2.26 -9.10
C TYR A 406 13.26 -2.27 -9.10
N LEU A 407 13.88 -2.83 -8.06
CA LEU A 407 15.34 -2.85 -7.97
C LEU A 407 15.97 -3.68 -9.10
N HIS A 408 15.34 -4.77 -9.50
CA HIS A 408 15.84 -5.66 -10.52
C HIS A 408 15.67 -5.10 -11.94
N TYR A 409 14.49 -4.57 -12.29
CA TYR A 409 14.22 -4.08 -13.65
C TYR A 409 14.61 -2.61 -13.86
N CYS A 410 14.35 -1.73 -12.89
CA CYS A 410 14.64 -0.29 -13.03
C CYS A 410 16.06 0.07 -12.61
N GLU A 411 16.56 -0.51 -11.53
CA GLU A 411 17.91 -0.20 -10.99
C GLU A 411 18.98 -1.23 -11.41
N GLY A 412 18.60 -2.27 -12.16
CA GLY A 412 19.53 -3.26 -12.72
C GLY A 412 20.20 -4.17 -11.68
N MET A 413 19.60 -4.33 -10.49
CA MET A 413 20.17 -5.16 -9.43
C MET A 413 19.96 -6.65 -9.73
N ARG A 414 21.05 -7.43 -9.67
CA ARG A 414 21.03 -8.90 -9.84
C ARG A 414 20.33 -9.34 -11.14
N PRO A 415 20.79 -8.91 -12.33
CA PRO A 415 20.13 -9.27 -13.60
C PRO A 415 20.19 -10.78 -13.91
N ASP A 416 20.97 -11.55 -13.15
CA ASP A 416 21.15 -13.00 -13.26
C ASP A 416 19.97 -13.81 -12.70
N ILE A 417 19.21 -13.27 -11.73
CA ILE A 417 18.10 -13.99 -11.10
C ILE A 417 16.81 -13.87 -11.92
N THR A 418 15.93 -14.86 -11.80
CA THR A 418 14.62 -14.86 -12.44
C THR A 418 13.51 -14.64 -11.41
N LEU A 419 12.76 -13.55 -11.53
CA LEU A 419 11.64 -13.20 -10.64
C LEU A 419 10.30 -13.69 -11.21
N VAL A 420 9.71 -14.72 -10.60
CA VAL A 420 8.45 -15.32 -11.06
C VAL A 420 7.35 -15.06 -10.03
N ASP A 421 6.23 -14.46 -10.46
CA ASP A 421 5.12 -14.10 -9.56
C ASP A 421 4.13 -15.27 -9.47
N GLN A 422 4.06 -15.90 -8.30
CA GLN A 422 3.33 -17.16 -8.16
C GLN A 422 1.81 -17.00 -8.16
N GLU A 423 1.31 -15.87 -7.65
CA GLU A 423 -0.12 -15.57 -7.64
C GLU A 423 -0.58 -15.23 -9.06
N MET A 424 0.25 -14.49 -9.81
CA MET A 424 -0.07 -14.13 -11.18
C MET A 424 -0.02 -15.33 -12.14
N MET A 425 0.81 -16.35 -11.89
CA MET A 425 0.83 -17.59 -12.70
C MET A 425 -0.52 -18.33 -12.76
N THR A 426 -1.43 -18.04 -11.83
CA THR A 426 -2.79 -18.59 -11.83
C THR A 426 -3.73 -17.91 -12.83
N TYR A 427 -3.36 -16.73 -13.35
CA TYR A 427 -4.13 -15.98 -14.34
C TYR A 427 -3.86 -16.46 -15.76
N HIS A 428 -4.90 -16.48 -16.58
CA HIS A 428 -4.83 -16.96 -17.97
C HIS A 428 -3.88 -16.15 -18.86
N TRP A 429 -3.63 -14.87 -18.53
CA TRP A 429 -2.82 -13.97 -19.33
C TRP A 429 -1.33 -13.97 -18.95
N TYR A 430 -0.96 -14.40 -17.74
CA TYR A 430 0.38 -14.17 -17.19
C TYR A 430 1.49 -14.84 -17.99
N LEU A 431 1.48 -16.17 -18.09
CA LEU A 431 2.54 -16.88 -18.81
C LEU A 431 2.54 -16.62 -20.32
N PRO A 432 1.38 -16.54 -21.01
CA PRO A 432 1.35 -16.13 -22.41
C PRO A 432 2.00 -14.77 -22.67
N LYS A 433 1.93 -13.83 -21.72
CA LYS A 433 2.56 -12.51 -21.84
C LYS A 433 4.00 -12.46 -21.38
N LEU A 434 4.29 -13.05 -20.22
CA LEU A 434 5.51 -12.79 -19.47
C LEU A 434 6.53 -13.91 -19.53
N ALA A 435 6.19 -15.14 -19.92
CA ALA A 435 7.15 -16.25 -19.93
C ALA A 435 8.40 -15.95 -20.80
N LYS A 436 8.23 -15.25 -21.92
CA LYS A 436 9.35 -14.83 -22.79
C LYS A 436 10.31 -13.83 -22.14
N HIS A 437 9.86 -13.12 -21.10
CA HIS A 437 10.61 -12.12 -20.34
C HIS A 437 11.20 -12.68 -19.05
N LEU A 438 11.04 -13.99 -18.81
CA LEU A 438 11.56 -14.70 -17.65
C LEU A 438 12.62 -15.72 -18.09
N PRO A 439 13.74 -15.26 -18.69
CA PRO A 439 14.79 -16.17 -19.16
C PRO A 439 15.34 -16.98 -17.98
N GLY A 440 15.55 -18.26 -18.21
CA GLY A 440 16.03 -19.20 -17.19
C GLY A 440 14.93 -19.91 -16.39
N ALA A 441 13.66 -19.54 -16.53
CA ALA A 441 12.54 -20.35 -16.02
C ALA A 441 11.85 -21.10 -17.16
N ILE A 442 11.72 -22.42 -17.03
CA ILE A 442 11.03 -23.30 -17.98
C ILE A 442 9.62 -23.58 -17.44
N PHE A 443 8.60 -23.24 -18.21
CA PHE A 443 7.20 -23.48 -17.82
C PHE A 443 6.64 -24.70 -18.57
N PRO A 444 6.20 -25.77 -17.88
CA PRO A 444 5.66 -26.97 -18.53
C PRO A 444 4.33 -26.75 -19.25
N GLY A 445 3.62 -25.66 -18.91
CA GLY A 445 2.36 -25.27 -19.52
C GLY A 445 2.18 -23.77 -19.51
N ARG A 446 0.96 -23.32 -19.82
CA ARG A 446 0.60 -21.90 -19.98
C ARG A 446 -0.16 -21.33 -18.78
N ARG A 447 -0.44 -22.14 -17.76
CA ARG A 447 -1.11 -21.68 -16.54
C ARG A 447 -0.80 -22.61 -15.36
N TRP A 448 -0.52 -22.04 -14.18
CA TRP A 448 -0.42 -22.84 -12.96
C TRP A 448 -1.82 -23.31 -12.55
N ASN A 449 -2.00 -24.62 -12.41
CA ASN A 449 -3.13 -25.23 -11.73
C ASN A 449 -2.66 -26.44 -10.89
N PRO A 450 -3.13 -26.62 -9.65
CA PRO A 450 -2.81 -27.81 -8.85
C PRO A 450 -3.13 -29.14 -9.55
N VAL A 451 -4.12 -29.13 -10.45
CA VAL A 451 -4.49 -30.26 -11.31
C VAL A 451 -4.00 -30.01 -12.73
N GLU A 452 -3.16 -30.91 -13.22
CA GLU A 452 -2.68 -30.86 -14.61
C GLU A 452 -3.78 -31.37 -15.54
N THR A 453 -4.16 -30.52 -16.49
CA THR A 453 -5.21 -30.80 -17.46
C THR A 453 -5.07 -29.86 -18.66
N ILE A 454 -5.86 -30.12 -19.69
CA ILE A 454 -6.10 -29.18 -20.77
C ILE A 454 -7.45 -28.53 -20.48
N LEU A 455 -7.44 -27.22 -20.23
CA LEU A 455 -8.67 -26.47 -20.02
C LEU A 455 -9.52 -26.46 -21.31
N PRO A 456 -10.84 -26.19 -21.22
CA PRO A 456 -11.72 -26.19 -22.39
C PRO A 456 -11.29 -25.24 -23.53
N ASP A 457 -10.49 -24.22 -23.23
CA ASP A 457 -9.91 -23.28 -24.20
C ASP A 457 -8.59 -23.77 -24.83
N GLY A 458 -8.17 -25.01 -24.55
CA GLY A 458 -6.93 -25.60 -25.02
C GLY A 458 -5.69 -25.24 -24.18
N THR A 459 -5.86 -24.48 -23.09
CA THR A 459 -4.73 -24.09 -22.22
C THR A 459 -4.22 -25.30 -21.43
N THR A 460 -2.97 -25.67 -21.66
CA THR A 460 -2.26 -26.70 -20.88
C THR A 460 -1.86 -26.15 -19.52
N THR A 461 -2.30 -26.79 -18.43
CA THR A 461 -1.91 -26.41 -17.07
C THR A 461 -0.72 -27.24 -16.56
N PHE A 462 -0.05 -26.74 -15.53
CA PHE A 462 0.99 -27.48 -14.80
C PHE A 462 0.88 -27.18 -13.30
N ASN A 463 1.33 -28.13 -12.48
CA ASN A 463 1.43 -27.95 -11.04
C ASN A 463 2.86 -27.58 -10.61
N LEU A 464 3.03 -27.18 -9.34
CA LEU A 464 4.32 -26.77 -8.80
C LEU A 464 5.37 -27.89 -8.87
N LEU A 465 4.99 -29.15 -8.61
CA LEU A 465 5.94 -30.27 -8.69
C LEU A 465 6.55 -30.41 -10.09
N HIS A 466 5.74 -30.29 -11.15
CA HIS A 466 6.21 -30.36 -12.53
C HIS A 466 7.11 -29.17 -12.87
N PHE A 467 6.74 -27.96 -12.43
CA PHE A 467 7.59 -26.77 -12.57
C PHE A 467 8.97 -26.99 -11.94
N LEU A 468 9.04 -27.55 -10.73
CA LEU A 468 10.32 -27.82 -10.06
C LEU A 468 11.14 -28.89 -10.78
N LYS A 469 10.48 -29.94 -11.30
CA LYS A 469 11.16 -31.01 -12.06
C LYS A 469 11.85 -30.50 -13.32
N VAL A 470 11.21 -29.62 -14.09
CA VAL A 470 11.82 -29.06 -15.32
C VAL A 470 12.88 -28.01 -15.00
N ASN A 471 12.77 -27.32 -13.86
CA ASN A 471 13.71 -26.30 -13.42
C ASN A 471 14.81 -26.81 -12.47
N LYS A 472 15.04 -28.13 -12.37
CA LYS A 472 16.07 -28.73 -11.50
C LYS A 472 17.51 -28.22 -11.73
N HIS A 473 17.75 -27.53 -12.83
CA HIS A 473 19.04 -26.95 -13.21
C HIS A 473 19.35 -25.63 -12.46
N LYS A 474 18.36 -25.04 -11.78
CA LYS A 474 18.49 -23.81 -11.00
C LYS A 474 17.93 -24.00 -9.59
N GLU A 475 18.53 -23.30 -8.64
CA GLU A 475 18.00 -23.24 -7.29
C GLU A 475 16.72 -22.39 -7.26
N THR A 476 15.66 -22.91 -6.65
CA THR A 476 14.37 -22.23 -6.56
C THR A 476 14.10 -21.81 -5.12
N PHE A 477 13.77 -20.53 -4.93
CA PHE A 477 13.43 -19.93 -3.65
C PHE A 477 12.00 -19.41 -3.68
N VAL A 478 11.38 -19.34 -2.52
CA VAL A 478 10.02 -18.82 -2.33
C VAL A 478 10.08 -17.72 -1.28
N CYS A 479 9.62 -16.53 -1.62
CA CYS A 479 9.71 -15.38 -0.71
C CYS A 479 8.36 -15.09 -0.06
N ILE A 480 8.36 -15.04 1.28
CA ILE A 480 7.14 -14.86 2.10
C ILE A 480 6.15 -16.02 1.86
N GLY A 481 6.69 -17.22 1.67
CA GLY A 481 5.95 -18.47 1.60
C GLY A 481 5.40 -18.83 0.21
N LEU A 482 4.75 -19.99 0.16
CA LEU A 482 4.13 -20.57 -1.04
C LEU A 482 2.61 -20.39 -1.04
N HIS A 483 2.04 -20.32 -2.23
CA HIS A 483 0.61 -20.39 -2.45
C HIS A 483 0.04 -21.72 -1.91
N GLU A 484 -0.91 -21.64 -0.98
CA GLU A 484 -1.42 -22.80 -0.24
C GLU A 484 -2.27 -23.76 -1.10
N GLY A 485 -2.76 -23.30 -2.25
CA GLY A 485 -3.65 -24.07 -3.12
C GLY A 485 -2.99 -25.23 -3.88
N ASP A 486 -1.66 -25.39 -3.83
CA ASP A 486 -0.95 -26.47 -4.53
C ASP A 486 -0.11 -27.33 -3.57
N PRO A 487 -0.59 -28.52 -3.16
CA PRO A 487 0.16 -29.43 -2.29
C PRO A 487 1.09 -30.40 -3.04
N THR A 488 1.16 -30.37 -4.38
CA THR A 488 1.82 -31.42 -5.19
C THR A 488 3.31 -31.59 -4.90
N TRP A 489 3.99 -30.51 -4.48
CA TRP A 489 5.41 -30.52 -4.16
C TRP A 489 5.73 -31.17 -2.80
N LYS A 490 4.79 -31.17 -1.84
CA LYS A 490 5.03 -31.49 -0.42
C LYS A 490 5.60 -32.90 -0.17
N LYS A 491 5.35 -33.84 -1.08
CA LYS A 491 5.86 -35.23 -0.97
C LYS A 491 7.34 -35.35 -1.36
N HIS A 492 7.80 -34.49 -2.28
CA HIS A 492 9.11 -34.63 -2.93
C HIS A 492 10.08 -33.50 -2.60
N TYR A 493 9.59 -32.41 -2.04
CA TYR A 493 10.38 -31.24 -1.68
C TYR A 493 10.08 -30.82 -0.24
N SER A 494 11.08 -30.19 0.37
CA SER A 494 11.04 -29.55 1.68
C SER A 494 11.43 -28.07 1.54
N LEU A 495 10.98 -27.25 2.49
CA LEU A 495 11.34 -25.83 2.57
C LEU A 495 12.43 -25.65 3.61
N TRP A 496 13.61 -25.19 3.19
CA TRP A 496 14.70 -24.87 4.09
C TRP A 496 14.82 -23.35 4.23
N PRO A 497 14.90 -22.79 5.44
CA PRO A 497 14.81 -21.35 5.64
C PRO A 497 16.01 -20.61 5.06
N TRP A 498 15.74 -19.49 4.37
CA TRP A 498 16.71 -18.56 3.79
C TRP A 498 16.30 -17.11 4.11
N GLY A 499 16.22 -16.79 5.40
CA GLY A 499 15.75 -15.51 5.89
C GLY A 499 14.25 -15.32 5.68
N SER A 500 13.82 -14.25 5.00
CA SER A 500 12.42 -14.00 4.66
C SER A 500 11.93 -14.88 3.50
N CYS A 501 12.86 -15.56 2.82
CA CYS A 501 12.55 -16.56 1.80
C CYS A 501 12.89 -17.97 2.32
N ASP A 502 12.49 -18.99 1.56
CA ASP A 502 12.75 -20.39 1.85
C ASP A 502 13.24 -21.07 0.55
N LYS A 503 14.24 -21.93 0.65
CA LYS A 503 14.77 -22.72 -0.47
C LYS A 503 13.93 -23.97 -0.64
N LEU A 504 13.50 -24.25 -1.87
CA LEU A 504 12.86 -25.52 -2.21
C LEU A 504 13.94 -26.57 -2.49
N VAL A 505 13.99 -27.59 -1.63
CA VAL A 505 15.03 -28.62 -1.65
C VAL A 505 14.39 -30.00 -1.79
N PRO A 506 14.85 -30.87 -2.72
CA PRO A 506 14.35 -32.24 -2.82
C PRO A 506 14.47 -32.97 -1.47
N SER A 507 13.42 -33.67 -1.04
CA SER A 507 13.34 -34.27 0.29
C SER A 507 14.40 -35.35 0.57
N GLU A 508 15.02 -35.89 -0.48
CA GLU A 508 16.12 -36.86 -0.39
C GLU A 508 17.49 -36.20 -0.14
N THR A 509 17.57 -34.86 -0.20
CA THR A 509 18.82 -34.12 -0.03
C THR A 509 19.27 -34.21 1.44
N PRO A 510 20.51 -34.65 1.73
CA PRO A 510 21.00 -34.71 3.09
C PRO A 510 21.11 -33.30 3.69
N PHE A 511 20.62 -33.14 4.92
CA PHE A 511 20.68 -31.88 5.65
C PHE A 511 21.87 -31.87 6.62
N ASP A 512 22.78 -30.91 6.45
CA ASP A 512 23.83 -30.60 7.42
C ASP A 512 23.45 -29.34 8.22
N PRO A 513 23.09 -29.49 9.52
CA PRO A 513 22.72 -28.36 10.36
C PRO A 513 23.84 -27.32 10.52
N ARG A 514 25.11 -27.73 10.59
CA ARG A 514 26.22 -26.80 10.87
C ARG A 514 26.50 -25.91 9.67
N ASP A 515 26.59 -26.51 8.49
CA ASP A 515 26.74 -25.77 7.22
C ASP A 515 25.55 -24.84 7.01
N TRP A 516 24.32 -25.32 7.24
CA TRP A 516 23.13 -24.50 7.04
C TRP A 516 23.08 -23.29 7.98
N ILE A 517 23.36 -23.49 9.28
CA ILE A 517 23.45 -22.39 10.26
C ILE A 517 24.49 -21.36 9.81
N GLN A 518 25.66 -21.80 9.36
CA GLN A 518 26.72 -20.88 8.91
C GLN A 518 26.27 -20.05 7.71
N ARG A 519 25.54 -20.64 6.76
CA ARG A 519 25.00 -19.93 5.59
C ARG A 519 23.91 -18.93 5.95
N THR A 520 23.07 -19.23 6.93
CA THR A 520 21.86 -18.42 7.21
C THR A 520 22.01 -17.40 8.32
N ARG A 521 23.04 -17.48 9.17
CA ARG A 521 23.19 -16.65 10.39
C ARG A 521 23.18 -15.14 10.14
N ASN A 522 23.75 -14.68 9.02
CA ASN A 522 23.93 -13.26 8.71
C ASN A 522 23.49 -12.92 7.28
N LEU A 523 22.36 -13.47 6.81
CA LEU A 523 21.86 -13.21 5.45
C LEU A 523 21.56 -11.75 5.19
N TYR A 524 21.10 -11.03 6.21
CA TYR A 524 20.61 -9.66 6.08
C TYR A 524 21.34 -8.70 6.99
N ASN A 525 21.73 -7.56 6.43
CA ASN A 525 22.16 -6.38 7.17
C ASN A 525 20.93 -5.51 7.49
N TRP A 526 20.25 -5.83 8.60
CA TRP A 526 19.03 -5.17 9.04
C TRP A 526 19.20 -4.53 10.42
N SER A 527 19.12 -3.20 10.49
CA SER A 527 19.34 -2.40 11.70
C SER A 527 18.06 -1.70 12.21
N GLU A 528 16.93 -1.90 11.56
CA GLU A 528 15.68 -1.23 11.93
C GLU A 528 15.07 -1.87 13.18
N ALA A 529 14.82 -1.06 14.21
CA ALA A 529 14.24 -1.51 15.47
C ALA A 529 12.84 -2.10 15.27
N TYR A 530 12.51 -3.13 16.05
CA TYR A 530 11.19 -3.75 16.05
C TYR A 530 10.11 -2.76 16.52
N GLY A 531 8.92 -2.80 15.90
CA GLY A 531 7.80 -1.95 16.28
C GLY A 531 7.97 -0.45 16.01
N ARG A 532 9.03 -0.04 15.29
CA ARG A 532 9.32 1.38 14.98
C ARG A 532 8.25 2.05 14.10
N PHE A 533 7.61 1.29 13.22
CA PHE A 533 6.71 1.81 12.18
C PHE A 533 5.26 1.56 12.53
N ASP A 534 4.39 2.51 12.16
CA ASP A 534 2.95 2.38 12.33
C ASP A 534 2.42 1.13 11.63
N SER A 535 1.58 0.35 12.31
CA SER A 535 1.11 -0.96 11.86
C SER A 535 0.25 -0.94 10.59
N SER A 536 -0.23 0.24 10.17
CA SER A 536 -0.95 0.42 8.90
C SER A 536 -0.03 0.60 7.69
N THR A 537 1.29 0.60 7.89
CA THR A 537 2.29 0.91 6.86
C THR A 537 3.01 -0.33 6.34
N TRP A 538 3.54 -0.23 5.12
CA TRP A 538 4.33 -1.31 4.53
C TRP A 538 5.73 -1.41 5.13
N GLU A 539 6.26 -0.33 5.71
CA GLU A 539 7.49 -0.34 6.49
C GLU A 539 7.37 -1.24 7.71
N SER A 540 6.19 -1.25 8.37
CA SER A 540 5.91 -2.15 9.47
C SER A 540 5.90 -3.61 9.00
N VAL A 541 5.25 -3.91 7.87
CA VAL A 541 5.24 -5.26 7.28
C VAL A 541 6.66 -5.72 6.90
N ALA A 542 7.43 -4.87 6.21
CA ALA A 542 8.82 -5.19 5.85
C ALA A 542 9.71 -5.39 7.09
N ASN A 543 9.52 -4.58 8.13
CA ASN A 543 10.22 -4.74 9.39
C ASN A 543 9.86 -6.07 10.07
N GLU A 544 8.57 -6.39 10.19
CA GLU A 544 8.07 -7.65 10.73
C GLU A 544 8.70 -8.85 10.00
N GLU A 545 8.68 -8.87 8.66
CA GLU A 545 9.25 -9.95 7.85
C GLU A 545 10.75 -10.14 8.07
N MET A 546 11.50 -9.04 8.26
CA MET A 546 12.94 -9.09 8.53
C MET A 546 13.25 -9.52 9.97
N TRP A 547 12.37 -9.23 10.92
CA TRP A 547 12.49 -9.74 12.28
C TRP A 547 12.15 -11.23 12.32
N GLN A 548 10.99 -11.65 11.80
CA GLN A 548 10.60 -13.06 11.75
C GLN A 548 11.63 -13.94 11.01
N ALA A 549 12.30 -13.42 9.98
CA ALA A 549 13.39 -14.09 9.28
C ALA A 549 14.51 -14.61 10.21
N ARG A 550 14.79 -13.92 11.32
CA ARG A 550 15.84 -14.29 12.29
C ARG A 550 15.54 -15.60 13.01
N MET A 551 14.26 -15.90 13.21
CA MET A 551 13.82 -17.10 13.94
C MET A 551 13.53 -18.30 13.03
N LYS A 552 13.49 -18.14 11.71
CA LYS A 552 13.14 -19.25 10.83
C LYS A 552 14.11 -20.42 10.90
N THR A 553 15.43 -20.17 10.95
CA THR A 553 16.43 -21.24 11.07
C THR A 553 16.32 -22.02 12.38
N PRO A 554 16.33 -21.40 13.57
CA PRO A 554 16.18 -22.16 14.81
C PRO A 554 14.82 -22.85 14.92
N PHE A 555 13.75 -22.24 14.39
CA PHE A 555 12.44 -22.89 14.32
C PHE A 555 12.48 -24.15 13.45
N PHE A 556 13.05 -24.06 12.25
CA PHE A 556 13.20 -25.21 11.34
C PHE A 556 14.01 -26.35 11.97
N LEU A 557 15.13 -26.06 12.63
CA LEU A 557 15.94 -27.07 13.31
C LEU A 557 15.16 -27.75 14.44
N PHE A 558 14.37 -26.99 15.19
CA PHE A 558 13.52 -27.50 16.24
C PHE A 558 12.41 -28.41 15.68
N ASP A 559 11.69 -27.94 14.65
CA ASP A 559 10.62 -28.70 14.00
C ASP A 559 11.13 -29.99 13.34
N LEU A 560 12.33 -29.95 12.74
CA LEU A 560 12.99 -31.12 12.18
C LEU A 560 13.28 -32.17 13.26
N ALA A 561 13.70 -31.75 14.46
CA ALA A 561 13.95 -32.66 15.57
C ALA A 561 12.67 -33.30 16.12
N GLU A 562 11.55 -32.57 16.11
CA GLU A 562 10.23 -33.07 16.53
C GLU A 562 9.68 -34.08 15.52
N THR A 563 9.69 -33.73 14.23
CA THR A 563 8.89 -34.42 13.21
C THR A 563 9.64 -35.52 12.46
N ALA A 564 10.95 -35.39 12.23
CA ALA A 564 11.65 -36.33 11.37
C ALA A 564 12.11 -37.62 12.12
N PRO A 565 12.04 -38.78 11.45
CA PRO A 565 12.46 -40.06 12.01
C PRO A 565 13.99 -40.15 12.03
N MET A 566 14.60 -39.81 13.17
CA MET A 566 16.06 -39.86 13.36
C MET A 566 16.42 -40.36 14.76
N SER A 567 17.66 -40.81 14.95
CA SER A 567 18.18 -41.29 16.24
C SER A 567 18.14 -40.20 17.31
N GLY A 568 18.00 -40.59 18.58
CA GLY A 568 17.95 -39.66 19.72
C GLY A 568 19.15 -38.71 19.81
N GLU A 569 20.35 -39.16 19.43
CA GLU A 569 21.56 -38.32 19.45
C GLU A 569 21.45 -37.15 18.46
N ILE A 570 21.01 -37.41 17.22
CA ILE A 570 20.82 -36.37 16.20
C ILE A 570 19.72 -35.39 16.64
N LYS A 571 18.62 -35.89 17.21
CA LYS A 571 17.56 -35.01 17.77
C LYS A 571 18.13 -34.08 18.85
N ALA A 572 18.92 -34.63 19.78
CA ALA A 572 19.54 -33.86 20.85
C ALA A 572 20.49 -32.77 20.31
N GLN A 573 21.25 -33.08 19.25
CA GLN A 573 22.11 -32.10 18.57
C GLN A 573 21.29 -30.97 17.93
N LEU A 574 20.21 -31.29 17.21
CA LEU A 574 19.33 -30.30 16.59
C LEU A 574 18.68 -29.36 17.63
N TYR A 575 18.14 -29.92 18.72
CA TYR A 575 17.61 -29.12 19.83
C TYR A 575 18.68 -28.21 20.44
N THR A 576 19.90 -28.72 20.61
CA THR A 576 21.03 -27.93 21.12
C THR A 576 21.36 -26.76 20.18
N PHE A 577 21.37 -26.97 18.86
CA PHE A 577 21.59 -25.90 17.90
C PHE A 577 20.47 -24.86 17.93
N ALA A 578 19.21 -25.30 17.88
CA ALA A 578 18.05 -24.42 17.95
C ALA A 578 18.07 -23.57 19.24
N PHE A 579 18.28 -24.21 20.40
CA PHE A 579 18.37 -23.53 21.70
C PHE A 579 19.47 -22.46 21.72
N LYS A 580 20.68 -22.79 21.26
CA LYS A 580 21.80 -21.83 21.24
C LYS A 580 21.47 -20.59 20.41
N MET A 581 20.87 -20.80 19.24
CA MET A 581 20.44 -19.72 18.36
C MET A 581 19.33 -18.88 19.00
N TYR A 582 18.30 -19.50 19.59
CA TYR A 582 17.25 -18.77 20.30
C TYR A 582 17.82 -17.92 21.45
N LYS A 583 18.68 -18.52 22.29
CA LYS A 583 19.36 -17.85 23.42
C LYS A 583 20.17 -16.65 22.93
N GLU A 584 20.94 -16.80 21.86
CA GLU A 584 21.71 -15.70 21.26
C GLU A 584 20.80 -14.58 20.76
N ILE A 585 19.76 -14.91 20.00
CA ILE A 585 18.86 -13.94 19.39
C ILE A 585 18.09 -13.15 20.46
N VAL A 586 17.56 -13.84 21.47
CA VAL A 586 16.77 -13.22 22.56
C VAL A 586 17.63 -12.38 23.49
N ASN A 587 18.88 -12.79 23.79
CA ASN A 587 19.74 -12.07 24.72
C ASN A 587 20.33 -10.78 24.13
N VAL A 588 20.45 -10.66 22.81
CA VAL A 588 21.08 -9.51 22.16
C VAL A 588 20.10 -8.35 21.97
N GLN A 589 18.79 -8.60 21.96
CA GLN A 589 17.78 -7.63 21.52
C GLN A 589 16.93 -7.11 22.67
N GLY A 590 16.76 -5.79 22.77
CA GLY A 590 15.94 -5.16 23.81
C GLY A 590 14.43 -5.21 23.54
N SER A 591 14.01 -5.31 22.27
CA SER A 591 12.61 -5.43 21.84
C SER A 591 12.55 -6.31 20.60
N TYR A 592 11.56 -7.20 20.54
CA TYR A 592 11.42 -8.20 19.49
C TYR A 592 9.99 -8.78 19.43
N PRO A 593 9.62 -9.51 18.36
CA PRO A 593 8.30 -10.12 18.24
C PRO A 593 7.91 -11.03 19.41
N VAL A 594 6.66 -10.91 19.86
CA VAL A 594 6.15 -11.59 21.07
C VAL A 594 6.30 -13.11 20.99
N ASN A 595 6.08 -13.70 19.80
CA ASN A 595 6.20 -15.15 19.56
C ASN A 595 7.59 -15.72 19.88
N TRP A 596 8.64 -14.90 19.93
CA TRP A 596 9.99 -15.34 20.28
C TRP A 596 10.09 -15.84 21.72
N HIS A 597 9.34 -15.24 22.64
CA HIS A 597 9.28 -15.70 24.04
C HIS A 597 8.79 -17.15 24.11
N LYS A 598 7.69 -17.46 23.43
CA LYS A 598 7.11 -18.81 23.38
C LYS A 598 8.09 -19.81 22.78
N ASN A 599 8.70 -19.49 21.65
CA ASN A 599 9.65 -20.38 20.98
C ASN A 599 10.88 -20.66 21.83
N TYR A 600 11.45 -19.65 22.48
CA TYR A 600 12.60 -19.82 23.36
C TYR A 600 12.25 -20.63 24.62
N ALA A 601 11.09 -20.38 25.23
CA ALA A 601 10.63 -21.14 26.39
C ALA A 601 10.43 -22.63 26.07
N ILE A 602 9.87 -22.96 24.91
CA ILE A 602 9.73 -24.34 24.42
C ILE A 602 11.12 -24.97 24.20
N ALA A 603 12.08 -24.23 23.63
CA ALA A 603 13.44 -24.71 23.46
C ALA A 603 14.13 -25.00 24.81
N CYS A 604 13.94 -24.14 25.82
CA CYS A 604 14.44 -24.38 27.19
C CYS A 604 13.82 -25.63 27.82
N GLU A 605 12.51 -25.82 27.69
CA GLU A 605 11.82 -27.02 28.18
C GLU A 605 12.39 -28.28 27.53
N ARG A 606 12.58 -28.26 26.21
CA ARG A 606 13.09 -29.43 25.51
C ARG A 606 14.53 -29.74 25.89
N MET A 607 15.36 -28.72 26.11
CA MET A 607 16.72 -28.89 26.64
C MET A 607 16.72 -29.50 28.04
N LEU A 608 15.76 -29.19 28.92
CA LEU A 608 15.67 -29.82 30.25
C LEU A 608 15.51 -31.33 30.16
N ARG A 609 14.66 -31.81 29.24
CA ARG A 609 14.38 -33.24 29.05
C ARG A 609 15.56 -34.03 28.48
N LEU A 610 16.49 -33.35 27.80
CA LEU A 610 17.66 -33.97 27.18
C LEU A 610 18.84 -34.14 28.16
N HIS A 611 18.75 -33.62 29.40
CA HIS A 611 19.82 -33.64 30.40
C HIS A 611 21.20 -33.21 29.87
N PRO A 612 21.33 -31.99 29.31
CA PRO A 612 22.60 -31.53 28.75
C PRO A 612 23.65 -31.43 29.85
N GLU A 613 24.78 -32.12 29.71
CA GLU A 613 25.91 -32.06 30.65
C GLU A 613 26.50 -30.63 30.85
N ARG A 614 26.02 -29.62 30.11
CA ARG A 614 26.61 -28.28 30.00
C ARG A 614 25.73 -27.10 30.43
N GLU A 615 24.42 -27.26 30.60
CA GLU A 615 23.52 -26.15 31.00
C GLU A 615 22.85 -26.51 32.33
N ASP A 616 22.84 -25.58 33.31
CA ASP A 616 22.24 -25.82 34.63
C ASP A 616 20.72 -26.00 34.48
N PRO A 617 20.15 -27.15 34.90
CA PRO A 617 18.70 -27.36 34.86
C PRO A 617 17.90 -26.28 35.59
N GLU A 618 18.46 -25.67 36.63
CA GLU A 618 17.81 -24.57 37.33
C GLU A 618 17.67 -23.33 36.44
N VAL A 619 18.70 -23.01 35.65
CA VAL A 619 18.69 -21.87 34.72
C VAL A 619 17.67 -22.09 33.61
N LEU A 620 17.64 -23.29 33.02
CA LEU A 620 16.67 -23.62 31.97
C LEU A 620 15.22 -23.55 32.47
N LEU A 621 14.94 -24.03 33.69
CA LEU A 621 13.62 -23.92 34.32
C LEU A 621 13.22 -22.46 34.53
N LEU A 622 14.12 -21.64 35.07
CA LEU A 622 13.87 -20.21 35.28
C LEU A 622 13.60 -19.47 33.97
N GLU A 623 14.39 -19.71 32.94
CA GLU A 623 14.24 -19.08 31.62
C GLU A 623 12.93 -19.53 30.93
N ALA A 624 12.59 -20.83 30.97
CA ALA A 624 11.34 -21.32 30.43
C ALA A 624 10.12 -20.67 31.11
N ILE A 625 10.09 -20.64 32.44
CA ILE A 625 9.01 -20.00 33.22
C ILE A 625 8.92 -18.51 32.90
N LYS A 626 10.04 -17.80 32.92
CA LYS A 626 10.10 -16.36 32.64
C LYS A 626 9.54 -16.05 31.25
N HIS A 627 10.01 -16.73 30.22
CA HIS A 627 9.60 -16.43 28.85
C HIS A 627 8.16 -16.85 28.56
N PHE A 628 7.64 -17.95 29.13
CA PHE A 628 6.20 -18.24 29.02
C PHE A 628 5.32 -17.18 29.69
N LEU A 629 5.72 -16.66 30.85
CA LEU A 629 4.98 -15.58 31.53
C LEU A 629 4.99 -14.28 30.71
N LEU A 630 6.15 -13.90 30.17
CA LEU A 630 6.27 -12.72 29.30
C LEU A 630 5.43 -12.87 28.02
N TYR A 631 5.37 -14.08 27.45
CA TYR A 631 4.49 -14.35 26.32
C TYR A 631 3.01 -14.17 26.68
N MET A 632 2.58 -14.72 27.81
CA MET A 632 1.19 -14.62 28.26
C MET A 632 0.77 -13.18 28.56
N GLU A 633 1.66 -12.37 29.12
CA GLU A 633 1.41 -10.94 29.38
C GLU A 633 1.24 -10.15 28.07
N ALA A 634 1.99 -10.49 27.03
CA ALA A 634 1.97 -9.78 25.75
C ALA A 634 0.94 -10.33 24.74
N ALA A 635 0.48 -11.58 24.89
CA ALA A 635 -0.47 -12.25 24.00
C ALA A 635 -1.72 -12.69 24.77
N GLU A 636 -2.51 -11.71 25.23
CA GLU A 636 -3.69 -11.92 26.07
C GLU A 636 -4.79 -12.79 25.41
N ASP A 637 -4.88 -12.74 24.07
CA ASP A 637 -5.91 -13.45 23.30
C ASP A 637 -5.46 -14.81 22.70
N ASP A 638 -4.28 -15.35 23.06
CA ASP A 638 -3.83 -16.64 22.49
C ASP A 638 -4.71 -17.80 23.00
N PRO A 639 -5.36 -18.60 22.12
CA PRO A 639 -6.18 -19.75 22.53
C PRO A 639 -5.42 -20.83 23.31
N GLN A 640 -4.08 -20.81 23.28
CA GLN A 640 -3.21 -21.74 24.00
C GLN A 640 -2.83 -21.26 25.40
N GLN A 641 -3.29 -20.09 25.87
CA GLN A 641 -2.94 -19.56 27.19
C GLN A 641 -3.17 -20.55 28.34
N GLY A 642 -4.31 -21.26 28.34
CA GLY A 642 -4.61 -22.24 29.39
C GLY A 642 -3.55 -23.35 29.47
N ARG A 643 -3.11 -23.86 28.32
CA ARG A 643 -2.06 -24.89 28.25
C ARG A 643 -0.69 -24.34 28.67
N ILE A 644 -0.38 -23.11 28.32
CA ILE A 644 0.86 -22.45 28.72
C ILE A 644 0.88 -22.26 30.25
N LEU A 645 -0.23 -21.86 30.86
CA LEU A 645 -0.34 -21.72 32.31
C LEU A 645 -0.16 -23.05 33.04
N GLU A 646 -0.72 -24.14 32.52
CA GLU A 646 -0.50 -25.49 33.05
C GLU A 646 0.98 -25.90 32.97
N ALA A 647 1.63 -25.64 31.83
CA ALA A 647 3.06 -25.89 31.67
C ALA A 647 3.89 -25.07 32.67
N VAL A 648 3.58 -23.78 32.87
CA VAL A 648 4.27 -22.94 33.86
C VAL A 648 4.09 -23.46 35.28
N LYS A 649 2.89 -23.93 35.67
CA LYS A 649 2.66 -24.55 36.98
C LYS A 649 3.51 -25.79 37.17
N HIS A 650 3.61 -26.63 36.14
CA HIS A 650 4.44 -27.83 36.15
C HIS A 650 5.93 -27.50 36.32
N LEU A 651 6.46 -26.57 35.51
CA LEU A 651 7.86 -26.15 35.57
C LEU A 651 8.21 -25.52 36.93
N LYS A 652 7.29 -24.75 37.54
CA LYS A 652 7.49 -24.20 38.89
C LYS A 652 7.60 -25.30 39.96
N LYS A 653 6.84 -26.39 39.80
CA LYS A 653 6.93 -27.54 40.70
C LYS A 653 8.27 -28.25 40.57
N GLU A 654 8.72 -28.53 39.34
CA GLU A 654 10.04 -29.12 39.07
C GLU A 654 11.18 -28.26 39.64
N LEU A 655 11.08 -26.93 39.51
CA LEU A 655 12.06 -26.00 40.07
C LEU A 655 12.13 -26.06 41.61
N LEU A 656 10.99 -26.20 42.29
CA LEU A 656 10.95 -26.36 43.74
C LEU A 656 11.56 -27.69 44.18
N GLU A 657 11.27 -28.77 43.46
CA GLU A 657 11.84 -30.10 43.72
C GLU A 657 13.36 -30.10 43.53
N LEU A 658 13.85 -29.53 42.42
CA LEU A 658 15.29 -29.40 42.15
C LEU A 658 16.01 -28.60 43.24
N ARG A 659 15.42 -27.50 43.71
CA ARG A 659 15.98 -26.69 44.79
C ARG A 659 16.03 -27.44 46.12
N ARG A 660 15.00 -28.23 46.43
CA ARG A 660 14.97 -29.08 47.64
C ARG A 660 16.09 -30.12 47.62
N LEU A 661 16.25 -30.81 46.50
CA LEU A 661 17.33 -31.78 46.31
C LEU A 661 18.72 -31.13 46.47
N LYS A 662 18.95 -29.95 45.87
CA LYS A 662 20.22 -29.20 46.04
C LYS A 662 20.47 -28.75 47.49
N THR A 663 19.43 -28.52 48.30
CA THR A 663 19.60 -28.19 49.74
C THR A 663 19.83 -29.41 50.63
N ASP A 664 19.30 -30.58 50.26
CA ASP A 664 19.50 -31.82 51.00
C ASP A 664 20.88 -32.44 50.73
N ASP A 665 21.43 -32.29 49.52
CA ASP A 665 22.82 -32.67 49.18
C ASP A 665 23.91 -31.78 49.82
N LYS A 666 23.53 -30.63 50.39
CA LYS A 666 24.44 -29.69 51.08
C LYS A 666 24.44 -29.84 52.61
N LYS A 667 23.60 -30.71 53.16
CA LYS A 667 23.59 -31.12 54.57
C LYS A 667 24.30 -32.44 54.72
#